data_AF-A0A4Y2P683-F1
#
_entry.id   AF-A0A4Y2P683-F1
#
_cell.length_a   1.000
_cell.length_b   1.000
_cell.length_c   1.000
_cell.angle_alpha   90.00
_cell.angle_beta   90.00
_cell.angle_gamma   90.00
#
_symmetry.space_group_name_H-M   'P 1'
#
loop_
_entity.id
_entity.type
_entity.pdbx_description
1 polymer ?
#
loop_
_entity_poly.entity_id
_entity_poly.type
_entity_poly.pdbx_seq_one_letter_code
_entity_poly.pdbx_strand_id
1 'polypeptide(L)'
;SQSIKAELTEQITNDFHNAFAGPNSKNFTANQQLAEACLVVSILEPKVKRDLLKWFVGIQLSEYCHLFQETQDIAWLDKIEKRYAWLKKNLVAFEEKFGHMFPPDWEMSEHIAVEFCHITRKELGKIMLSRKNEINVQLLLFAIQKTTNFESLLAQRFSGVTLDSTLLHQFVKKEGPNPFQETDDNNPFKEDIQKEIEGVNSETGSTESASVMKVKNPFQGIISRCFEPHLNIYVEYQDRNLTQLMDGFVEDMQKAGLPKAEISRANVLPSCADLFVFYKKCLVQCSQLSIGHPLLALTSVFQKYLREYASRVLQNSLPKVGNSAPSANLIQSLLKEGEVARFSPSEQIHICSILTTADYCLETTLQLEGKLKEKVDPTLSNQINLQSEQDVFHNVISNCIQLLVQNLELACEPALTAMTKIQWAAFEAVGDQSSYVTAITTHLRQTLPLLRDNLSTSRKYFTKFCMNFANSFIPKLIGHLFKCKPVSPIGAEQLLLDTHMLKTILLDLPSLGSVSMRKPPPMYTKIVVKGMTKAEMILKVVMAPHENAESFVDNYMKLLPESDITEFQKVLDMKGLKKNELSVMTDIFRSRQPAVPATGGHHQEQDVSSAPMLSSTPEHESSRIRRLEKLIKRL
;
A
#
# COMPACT_ATOMS: atom_id res chain seq x y z
N SER A 1 6.09 63.93 -33.50
CA SER A 1 5.83 62.50 -33.73
C SER A 1 4.98 61.88 -32.62
N GLN A 2 5.34 61.98 -31.33
CA GLN A 2 4.50 61.47 -30.23
C GLN A 2 3.12 62.14 -30.10
N SER A 3 3.02 63.47 -30.25
CA SER A 3 1.73 64.19 -30.18
C SER A 3 0.75 63.77 -31.29
N ILE A 4 1.22 63.55 -32.52
CA ILE A 4 0.40 63.06 -33.64
C ILE A 4 -0.08 61.62 -33.39
N LYS A 5 0.77 60.75 -32.83
CA LYS A 5 0.37 59.38 -32.46
C LYS A 5 -0.71 59.38 -31.37
N ALA A 6 -0.61 60.29 -30.40
CA ALA A 6 -1.60 60.42 -29.32
C ALA A 6 -2.94 60.95 -29.84
N GLU A 7 -2.93 61.98 -30.67
CA GLU A 7 -4.13 62.56 -31.28
C GLU A 7 -4.84 61.54 -32.20
N LEU A 8 -4.08 60.80 -33.00
CA LEU A 8 -4.60 59.73 -33.85
C LEU A 8 -5.18 58.56 -33.03
N THR A 9 -4.55 58.24 -31.90
CA THR A 9 -5.05 57.22 -30.95
C THR A 9 -6.40 57.62 -30.38
N GLU A 10 -6.52 58.87 -29.92
CA GLU A 10 -7.75 59.40 -29.34
C GLU A 10 -8.88 59.46 -30.39
N GLN A 11 -8.56 59.92 -31.60
CA GLN A 11 -9.50 59.95 -32.71
C GLN A 11 -10.03 58.56 -33.08
N ILE A 12 -9.13 57.58 -33.31
CA ILE A 12 -9.54 56.21 -33.64
C ILE A 12 -10.37 55.62 -32.50
N THR A 13 -9.96 55.79 -31.26
CA THR A 13 -10.69 55.27 -30.10
C THR A 13 -12.11 55.86 -30.01
N ASN A 14 -12.25 57.17 -30.24
CA ASN A 14 -13.56 57.85 -30.29
C ASN A 14 -14.42 57.38 -31.46
N ASP A 15 -13.84 57.12 -32.63
CA ASP A 15 -14.57 56.57 -33.78
C ASP A 15 -15.12 55.17 -33.48
N PHE A 16 -14.34 54.32 -32.81
CA PHE A 16 -14.81 53.03 -32.31
C PHE A 16 -15.94 53.20 -31.27
N HIS A 17 -15.77 54.08 -30.28
CA HIS A 17 -16.81 54.34 -29.29
C HIS A 17 -18.11 54.82 -29.93
N ASN A 18 -18.05 55.74 -30.89
CA ASN A 18 -19.23 56.24 -31.60
C ASN A 18 -19.91 55.15 -32.44
N ALA A 19 -19.13 54.28 -33.09
CA ALA A 19 -19.66 53.19 -33.90
C ALA A 19 -20.39 52.12 -33.07
N PHE A 20 -19.84 51.73 -31.92
CA PHE A 20 -20.36 50.61 -31.13
C PHE A 20 -21.16 51.01 -29.88
N ALA A 21 -21.03 52.24 -29.39
CA ALA A 21 -21.78 52.75 -28.22
C ALA A 21 -22.71 53.93 -28.55
N GLY A 22 -22.70 54.43 -29.79
CA GLY A 22 -23.58 55.51 -30.23
C GLY A 22 -25.05 55.07 -30.43
N PRO A 23 -25.97 56.03 -30.66
CA PRO A 23 -27.41 55.78 -30.79
C PRO A 23 -27.80 54.85 -31.97
N ASN A 24 -26.93 54.69 -32.97
CA ASN A 24 -27.13 53.79 -34.13
C ASN A 24 -26.38 52.45 -34.04
N SER A 25 -25.77 52.13 -32.88
CA SER A 25 -24.90 50.95 -32.69
C SER A 25 -25.57 49.61 -33.03
N LYS A 26 -26.88 49.47 -32.85
CA LYS A 26 -27.61 48.21 -33.11
C LYS A 26 -27.68 47.82 -34.60
N ASN A 27 -27.56 48.79 -35.50
CA ASN A 27 -27.59 48.59 -36.96
C ASN A 27 -26.22 48.77 -37.61
N PHE A 28 -25.16 48.87 -36.82
CA PHE A 28 -23.82 49.08 -37.33
C PHE A 28 -23.32 47.83 -38.07
N THR A 29 -22.83 48.02 -39.29
CA THR A 29 -22.20 46.99 -40.12
C THR A 29 -20.71 47.29 -40.29
N ALA A 30 -19.90 46.25 -40.42
CA ALA A 30 -18.47 46.39 -40.67
C ALA A 30 -18.21 47.32 -41.87
N ASN A 31 -17.40 48.36 -41.65
CA ASN A 31 -17.04 49.34 -42.67
C ASN A 31 -15.52 49.35 -42.88
N GLN A 32 -15.10 49.59 -44.13
CA GLN A 32 -13.71 49.57 -44.56
C GLN A 32 -12.85 50.59 -43.80
N GLN A 33 -13.40 51.76 -43.44
CA GLN A 33 -12.68 52.77 -42.65
C GLN A 33 -12.24 52.26 -41.27
N LEU A 34 -13.10 51.51 -40.56
CA LEU A 34 -12.74 50.94 -39.26
C LEU A 34 -11.78 49.76 -39.41
N ALA A 35 -11.85 49.01 -40.51
CA ALA A 35 -10.88 47.97 -40.82
C ALA A 35 -9.47 48.55 -41.08
N GLU A 36 -9.38 49.65 -41.82
CA GLU A 36 -8.14 50.40 -42.02
C GLU A 36 -7.62 51.00 -40.71
N ALA A 37 -8.52 51.51 -39.85
CA ALA A 37 -8.16 52.00 -38.52
C ALA A 37 -7.57 50.88 -37.63
N CYS A 38 -8.05 49.63 -37.71
CA CYS A 38 -7.45 48.49 -37.02
C CYS A 38 -5.99 48.26 -37.46
N LEU A 39 -5.66 48.44 -38.74
CA LEU A 39 -4.28 48.30 -39.23
C LEU A 39 -3.38 49.38 -38.63
N VAL A 40 -3.89 50.61 -38.50
CA VAL A 40 -3.18 51.70 -37.82
C VAL A 40 -2.95 51.37 -36.35
N VAL A 41 -3.99 50.89 -35.65
CA VAL A 41 -3.89 50.47 -34.23
C VAL A 41 -2.88 49.36 -34.02
N SER A 42 -2.69 48.46 -35.00
CA SER A 42 -1.70 47.40 -34.94
C SER A 42 -0.24 47.91 -34.93
N ILE A 43 0.00 49.13 -35.44
CA ILE A 43 1.31 49.79 -35.53
C ILE A 43 1.52 50.78 -34.37
N LEU A 44 0.44 51.21 -33.72
CA LEU A 44 0.47 52.07 -32.52
C LEU A 44 1.02 51.32 -31.30
N GLU A 45 1.08 52.00 -30.16
CA GLU A 45 1.56 51.40 -28.92
C GLU A 45 0.69 50.19 -28.53
N PRO A 46 1.29 49.04 -28.13
CA PRO A 46 0.55 47.82 -27.80
C PRO A 46 -0.51 48.00 -26.72
N LYS A 47 -0.35 49.00 -25.85
CA LYS A 47 -1.32 49.36 -24.82
C LYS A 47 -2.66 49.80 -25.43
N VAL A 48 -2.63 50.59 -26.50
CA VAL A 48 -3.83 51.10 -27.19
C VAL A 48 -4.66 49.94 -27.74
N LYS A 49 -4.00 49.00 -28.44
CA LYS A 49 -4.64 47.76 -28.92
C LYS A 49 -5.27 47.01 -27.75
N ARG A 50 -4.54 46.81 -26.65
CA ARG A 50 -5.04 46.07 -25.47
C ARG A 50 -6.27 46.74 -24.83
N ASP A 51 -6.25 48.05 -24.68
CA ASP A 51 -7.36 48.82 -24.09
C ASP A 51 -8.61 48.79 -24.99
N LEU A 52 -8.43 48.94 -26.31
CA LEU A 52 -9.50 48.82 -27.31
C LEU A 52 -10.12 47.41 -27.30
N LEU A 53 -9.28 46.36 -27.33
CA LEU A 53 -9.71 44.97 -27.28
C LEU A 53 -10.52 44.69 -26.01
N LYS A 54 -10.01 45.11 -24.86
CA LYS A 54 -10.69 44.93 -23.56
C LYS A 54 -12.05 45.61 -23.54
N TRP A 55 -12.14 46.85 -24.03
CA TRP A 55 -13.39 47.57 -24.11
C TRP A 55 -14.39 46.90 -25.06
N PHE A 56 -13.95 46.54 -26.27
CA PHE A 56 -14.82 45.94 -27.27
C PHE A 56 -15.35 44.57 -26.83
N VAL A 57 -14.48 43.70 -26.29
CA VAL A 57 -14.89 42.41 -25.71
C VAL A 57 -15.87 42.62 -24.56
N GLY A 58 -15.67 43.65 -23.72
CA GLY A 58 -16.60 44.02 -22.66
C GLY A 58 -17.99 44.38 -23.18
N ILE A 59 -18.10 45.09 -24.31
CA ILE A 59 -19.38 45.37 -24.96
C ILE A 59 -20.03 44.07 -25.45
N GLN A 60 -19.28 43.21 -26.13
CA GLN A 60 -19.81 41.94 -26.65
C GLN A 60 -20.34 41.01 -25.55
N LEU A 61 -19.75 41.07 -24.35
CA LEU A 61 -20.14 40.25 -23.20
C LEU A 61 -21.11 40.96 -22.23
N SER A 62 -21.50 42.20 -22.51
CA SER A 62 -22.40 42.96 -21.62
C SER A 62 -23.78 42.31 -21.46
N GLU A 63 -24.37 41.79 -22.55
CA GLU A 63 -25.63 41.05 -22.52
C GLU A 63 -25.51 39.75 -21.71
N TYR A 64 -24.39 39.04 -21.85
CA TYR A 64 -24.10 37.83 -21.07
C TYR A 64 -24.08 38.11 -19.57
N CYS A 65 -23.41 39.18 -19.15
CA CYS A 65 -23.33 39.59 -17.75
C CYS A 65 -24.72 39.88 -17.15
N HIS A 66 -25.65 40.41 -17.94
CA HIS A 66 -27.02 40.68 -17.48
C HIS A 66 -27.89 39.42 -17.45
N LEU A 67 -27.81 38.59 -18.50
CA LEU A 67 -28.61 37.36 -18.60
C LEU A 67 -28.28 36.34 -17.51
N PHE A 68 -26.99 36.21 -17.16
CA PHE A 68 -26.50 35.18 -16.24
C PHE A 68 -26.02 35.72 -14.89
N GLN A 69 -26.57 36.85 -14.49
CA GLN A 69 -26.34 37.47 -13.18
C GLN A 69 -26.86 36.58 -12.04
N GLU A 70 -26.29 36.72 -10.85
CA GLU A 70 -26.55 35.84 -9.69
C GLU A 70 -28.04 35.68 -9.31
N THR A 71 -28.86 36.71 -9.52
CA THR A 71 -30.29 36.72 -9.19
C THR A 71 -31.17 35.99 -10.20
N GLN A 72 -30.63 35.61 -11.36
CA GLN A 72 -31.41 35.01 -12.44
C GLN A 72 -31.44 33.47 -12.34
N ASP A 73 -32.61 32.87 -12.46
CA ASP A 73 -32.77 31.40 -12.43
C ASP A 73 -32.06 30.67 -13.57
N ILE A 74 -31.72 31.37 -14.64
CA ILE A 74 -30.96 30.81 -15.77
C ILE A 74 -29.46 30.69 -15.46
N ALA A 75 -28.99 31.35 -14.40
CA ALA A 75 -27.58 31.41 -14.00
C ALA A 75 -27.14 30.19 -13.20
N TRP A 76 -28.07 29.39 -12.69
CA TRP A 76 -27.82 28.22 -11.84
C TRP A 76 -27.21 27.03 -12.63
N LEU A 77 -26.58 26.11 -11.88
CA LEU A 77 -25.79 25.00 -12.41
C LEU A 77 -26.61 24.01 -13.28
N ASP A 78 -27.91 23.87 -13.02
CA ASP A 78 -28.81 23.00 -13.78
C ASP A 78 -28.92 23.42 -15.26
N LYS A 79 -28.71 24.71 -15.53
CA LYS A 79 -28.79 25.32 -16.86
C LYS A 79 -27.44 25.80 -17.37
N ILE A 80 -26.34 25.29 -16.82
CA ILE A 80 -24.97 25.73 -17.18
C ILE A 80 -24.70 25.64 -18.69
N GLU A 81 -25.29 24.65 -19.38
CA GLU A 81 -25.19 24.49 -20.84
C GLU A 81 -25.67 25.73 -21.60
N LYS A 82 -26.63 26.49 -21.06
CA LYS A 82 -27.14 27.71 -21.69
C LYS A 82 -26.06 28.80 -21.77
N ARG A 83 -25.12 28.84 -20.82
CA ARG A 83 -23.96 29.75 -20.88
C ARG A 83 -23.10 29.41 -22.09
N TYR A 84 -22.80 28.13 -22.28
CA TYR A 84 -21.97 27.63 -23.39
C TYR A 84 -22.66 27.77 -24.74
N ALA A 85 -23.97 27.50 -24.80
CA ALA A 85 -24.77 27.72 -26.00
C ALA A 85 -24.84 29.20 -26.38
N TRP A 86 -24.94 30.10 -25.38
CA TRP A 86 -24.91 31.54 -25.60
C TRP A 86 -23.59 31.97 -26.25
N LEU A 87 -22.43 31.53 -25.73
CA LEU A 87 -21.14 31.88 -26.34
C LEU A 87 -21.06 31.37 -27.78
N LYS A 88 -21.42 30.11 -28.04
CA LYS A 88 -21.37 29.53 -29.40
C LYS A 88 -22.18 30.37 -30.38
N LYS A 89 -23.42 30.73 -30.01
CA LYS A 89 -24.29 31.57 -30.85
C LYS A 89 -23.68 32.97 -31.06
N ASN A 90 -23.13 33.57 -30.00
CA ASN A 90 -22.57 34.91 -30.07
C ASN A 90 -21.29 34.97 -30.91
N LEU A 91 -20.42 33.96 -30.83
CA LEU A 91 -19.22 33.86 -31.66
C LEU A 91 -19.56 33.74 -33.15
N VAL A 92 -20.55 32.92 -33.51
CA VAL A 92 -21.00 32.82 -34.91
C VAL A 92 -21.54 34.16 -35.41
N ALA A 93 -22.42 34.80 -34.63
CA ALA A 93 -22.96 36.11 -35.01
C ALA A 93 -21.89 37.22 -35.08
N PHE A 94 -20.86 37.13 -34.24
CA PHE A 94 -19.71 38.03 -34.27
C PHE A 94 -18.86 37.82 -35.55
N GLU A 95 -18.52 36.57 -35.87
CA GLU A 95 -17.73 36.23 -37.06
C GLU A 95 -18.45 36.67 -38.35
N GLU A 96 -19.77 36.47 -38.43
CA GLU A 96 -20.58 36.92 -39.58
C GLU A 96 -20.63 38.45 -39.73
N LYS A 97 -20.75 39.20 -38.62
CA LYS A 97 -20.93 40.66 -38.66
C LYS A 97 -19.63 41.44 -38.73
N PHE A 98 -18.59 40.98 -38.04
CA PHE A 98 -17.38 41.75 -37.76
C PHE A 98 -16.08 41.02 -38.15
N GLY A 99 -16.15 39.76 -38.59
CA GLY A 99 -14.97 38.95 -38.89
C GLY A 99 -14.02 39.59 -39.91
N HIS A 100 -14.56 40.28 -40.93
CA HIS A 100 -13.76 40.95 -41.96
C HIS A 100 -13.19 42.32 -41.54
N MET A 101 -13.62 42.87 -40.41
CA MET A 101 -13.20 44.20 -39.95
C MET A 101 -11.90 44.16 -39.14
N PHE A 102 -11.67 43.07 -38.39
CA PHE A 102 -10.48 42.93 -37.56
C PHE A 102 -9.40 42.13 -38.29
N PRO A 103 -8.11 42.49 -38.12
CA PRO A 103 -7.01 41.68 -38.62
C PRO A 103 -7.05 40.25 -38.05
N PRO A 104 -6.79 39.20 -38.85
CA PRO A 104 -6.85 37.81 -38.39
C PRO A 104 -5.91 37.52 -37.20
N ASP A 105 -4.74 38.15 -37.16
CA ASP A 105 -3.74 38.02 -36.08
C ASP A 105 -4.19 38.61 -34.73
N TRP A 106 -5.31 39.34 -34.71
CA TRP A 106 -5.89 39.82 -33.46
C TRP A 106 -6.68 38.73 -32.72
N GLU A 107 -7.04 37.63 -33.40
CA GLU A 107 -7.72 36.48 -32.77
C GLU A 107 -8.93 36.88 -31.90
N MET A 108 -9.76 37.80 -32.41
CA MET A 108 -10.87 38.41 -31.66
C MET A 108 -11.84 37.40 -31.07
N SER A 109 -12.19 36.35 -31.84
CA SER A 109 -13.05 35.26 -31.36
C SER A 109 -12.45 34.55 -30.15
N GLU A 110 -11.12 34.35 -30.14
CA GLU A 110 -10.41 33.73 -29.02
C GLU A 110 -10.42 34.66 -27.79
N HIS A 111 -10.18 35.96 -27.96
CA HIS A 111 -10.26 36.94 -26.87
C HIS A 111 -11.66 36.99 -26.22
N ILE A 112 -12.73 36.95 -27.02
CA ILE A 112 -14.10 36.89 -26.50
C ILE A 112 -14.31 35.59 -25.71
N ALA A 113 -13.82 34.46 -26.21
CA ALA A 113 -13.95 33.17 -25.54
C ALA A 113 -13.17 33.12 -24.22
N VAL A 114 -11.94 33.66 -24.17
CA VAL A 114 -11.11 33.72 -22.96
C VAL A 114 -11.77 34.61 -21.90
N GLU A 115 -12.20 35.82 -22.25
CA GLU A 115 -12.86 36.72 -21.29
C GLU A 115 -14.19 36.14 -20.80
N PHE A 116 -14.97 35.51 -21.69
CA PHE A 116 -16.17 34.77 -21.30
C PHE A 116 -15.86 33.68 -20.27
N CYS A 117 -14.77 32.91 -20.46
CA CYS A 117 -14.37 31.89 -19.52
C CYS A 117 -14.03 32.48 -18.14
N HIS A 118 -13.30 33.60 -18.10
CA HIS A 118 -12.96 34.28 -16.85
C HIS A 118 -14.18 34.83 -16.11
N ILE A 119 -15.09 35.50 -16.82
CA ILE A 119 -16.36 35.98 -16.24
C ILE A 119 -17.18 34.81 -15.72
N THR A 120 -17.32 33.75 -16.53
CA THR A 120 -18.08 32.55 -16.16
C THR A 120 -17.53 31.88 -14.92
N ARG A 121 -16.21 31.68 -14.83
CA ARG A 121 -15.55 31.12 -13.64
C ARG A 121 -15.86 31.95 -12.38
N LYS A 122 -15.76 33.27 -12.49
CA LYS A 122 -16.00 34.20 -11.38
C LYS A 122 -17.45 34.17 -10.91
N GLU A 123 -18.40 34.24 -11.83
CA GLU A 123 -19.83 34.25 -11.51
C GLU A 123 -20.32 32.89 -11.00
N LEU A 124 -19.87 31.78 -11.59
CA LEU A 124 -20.15 30.44 -11.07
C LEU A 124 -19.58 30.27 -9.65
N GLY A 125 -18.37 30.76 -9.40
CA GLY A 125 -17.77 30.75 -8.07
C GLY A 125 -18.64 31.47 -7.02
N LYS A 126 -19.16 32.66 -7.34
CA LYS A 126 -20.07 33.39 -6.44
C LYS A 126 -21.38 32.63 -6.20
N ILE A 127 -22.04 32.22 -7.27
CA ILE A 127 -23.35 31.54 -7.23
C ILE A 127 -23.27 30.25 -6.40
N MET A 128 -22.21 29.45 -6.57
CA MET A 128 -22.01 28.23 -5.81
C MET A 128 -21.70 28.48 -4.33
N LEU A 129 -21.03 29.59 -3.99
CA LEU A 129 -20.81 29.99 -2.60
C LEU A 129 -22.12 30.43 -1.93
N SER A 130 -22.93 31.24 -2.60
CA SER A 130 -24.20 31.74 -2.07
C SER A 130 -25.24 30.64 -1.84
N ARG A 131 -25.29 29.63 -2.73
CA ARG A 131 -26.28 28.54 -2.70
C ARG A 131 -25.65 27.17 -2.39
N LYS A 132 -24.61 27.15 -1.54
CA LYS A 132 -23.82 25.92 -1.24
C LYS A 132 -24.69 24.72 -0.81
N ASN A 133 -25.75 24.97 -0.04
CA ASN A 133 -26.62 23.91 0.50
C ASN A 133 -27.53 23.25 -0.54
N GLU A 134 -27.71 23.88 -1.70
CA GLU A 134 -28.53 23.35 -2.80
C GLU A 134 -27.72 22.48 -3.77
N ILE A 135 -26.40 22.41 -3.58
CA ILE A 135 -25.50 21.62 -4.42
C ILE A 135 -25.50 20.17 -3.95
N ASN A 136 -26.01 19.27 -4.79
CA ASN A 136 -25.86 17.82 -4.60
C ASN A 136 -24.81 17.25 -5.58
N VAL A 137 -24.38 16.01 -5.32
CA VAL A 137 -23.32 15.37 -6.13
C VAL A 137 -23.69 15.21 -7.60
N GLN A 138 -24.95 14.93 -7.92
CA GLN A 138 -25.41 14.73 -9.30
C GLN A 138 -25.37 16.03 -10.09
N LEU A 139 -25.85 17.12 -9.47
CA LEU A 139 -25.80 18.46 -10.04
C LEU A 139 -24.36 18.93 -10.25
N LEU A 140 -23.48 18.68 -9.27
CA LEU A 140 -22.08 19.05 -9.34
C LEU A 140 -21.36 18.28 -10.47
N LEU A 141 -21.53 16.96 -10.53
CA LEU A 141 -20.92 16.13 -11.59
C LEU A 141 -21.46 16.48 -12.97
N PHE A 142 -22.77 16.75 -13.09
CA PHE A 142 -23.37 17.26 -14.32
C PHE A 142 -22.70 18.55 -14.77
N ALA A 143 -22.59 19.54 -13.88
CA ALA A 143 -22.02 20.84 -14.21
C ALA A 143 -20.55 20.74 -14.63
N ILE A 144 -19.75 19.95 -13.91
CA ILE A 144 -18.34 19.75 -14.25
C ILE A 144 -18.20 19.06 -15.60
N GLN A 145 -18.95 17.99 -15.87
CA GLN A 145 -18.88 17.27 -17.16
C GLN A 145 -19.21 18.19 -18.34
N LYS A 146 -20.23 19.04 -18.21
CA LYS A 146 -20.59 20.00 -19.27
C LYS A 146 -19.52 21.06 -19.44
N THR A 147 -18.90 21.50 -18.35
CA THR A 147 -17.80 22.48 -18.38
C THR A 147 -16.56 21.91 -19.07
N THR A 148 -16.11 20.71 -18.70
CA THR A 148 -14.90 20.10 -19.26
C THR A 148 -15.06 19.73 -20.74
N ASN A 149 -16.26 19.28 -21.14
CA ASN A 149 -16.60 19.09 -22.54
C ASN A 149 -16.52 20.40 -23.32
N PHE A 150 -17.01 21.50 -22.74
CA PHE A 150 -16.93 22.81 -23.35
C PHE A 150 -15.50 23.35 -23.46
N GLU A 151 -14.68 23.22 -22.41
CA GLU A 151 -13.25 23.57 -22.45
C GLU A 151 -12.51 22.77 -23.54
N SER A 152 -12.83 21.49 -23.69
CA SER A 152 -12.28 20.63 -24.74
C SER A 152 -12.69 21.09 -26.15
N LEU A 153 -13.93 21.56 -26.32
CA LEU A 153 -14.39 22.13 -27.59
C LEU A 153 -13.65 23.44 -27.93
N LEU A 154 -13.42 24.31 -26.94
CA LEU A 154 -12.65 25.54 -27.15
C LEU A 154 -11.22 25.23 -27.59
N ALA A 155 -10.59 24.23 -26.96
CA ALA A 155 -9.24 23.80 -27.30
C ALA A 155 -9.10 23.14 -28.68
N GLN A 156 -10.19 22.60 -29.23
CA GLN A 156 -10.23 22.14 -30.61
C GLN A 156 -10.39 23.29 -31.61
N ARG A 157 -11.05 24.37 -31.21
CA ARG A 157 -11.35 25.53 -32.07
C ARG A 157 -10.24 26.57 -32.06
N PHE A 158 -9.57 26.77 -30.93
CA PHE A 158 -8.67 27.87 -30.68
C PHE A 158 -7.26 27.40 -30.36
N SER A 159 -6.27 28.23 -30.70
CA SER A 159 -4.85 27.91 -30.54
C SER A 159 -4.35 28.13 -29.12
N GLY A 160 -4.99 29.05 -28.38
CA GLY A 160 -4.60 29.43 -27.02
C GLY A 160 -3.52 30.52 -26.96
N VAL A 161 -3.22 31.18 -28.09
CA VAL A 161 -2.23 32.27 -28.16
C VAL A 161 -2.64 33.51 -27.37
N THR A 162 -3.94 33.68 -27.09
CA THR A 162 -4.47 34.82 -26.33
C THR A 162 -4.51 34.59 -24.82
N LEU A 163 -4.13 33.40 -24.36
CA LEU A 163 -4.04 33.06 -22.93
C LEU A 163 -2.72 33.55 -22.35
N ASP A 164 -2.77 34.18 -21.17
CA ASP A 164 -1.57 34.63 -20.47
C ASP A 164 -0.64 33.43 -20.16
N SER A 165 0.61 33.53 -20.62
CA SER A 165 1.62 32.44 -20.63
C SER A 165 1.98 31.87 -19.25
N THR A 166 1.44 32.42 -18.15
CA THR A 166 1.70 32.00 -16.77
C THR A 166 0.94 30.73 -16.35
N LEU A 167 -0.10 30.32 -17.07
CA LEU A 167 -0.86 29.09 -16.75
C LEU A 167 -0.27 27.80 -17.37
N LEU A 168 0.66 27.91 -18.32
CA LEU A 168 1.15 26.80 -19.13
C LEU A 168 2.31 25.99 -18.54
N HIS A 169 2.91 26.43 -17.42
CA HIS A 169 4.15 25.84 -16.88
C HIS A 169 3.99 24.70 -15.87
N GLN A 170 2.78 24.21 -15.60
CA GLN A 170 2.54 23.23 -14.52
C GLN A 170 2.56 21.74 -14.92
N PHE A 171 2.72 21.38 -16.19
CA PHE A 171 2.67 19.97 -16.62
C PHE A 171 3.87 19.54 -17.46
N VAL A 172 5.05 19.51 -16.85
CA VAL A 172 6.21 18.83 -17.44
C VAL A 172 6.20 17.37 -16.98
N LYS A 173 5.90 16.43 -17.90
CA LYS A 173 6.06 14.98 -17.68
C LYS A 173 7.56 14.67 -17.71
N LYS A 174 8.14 14.15 -16.63
CA LYS A 174 9.48 13.53 -16.65
C LYS A 174 9.32 12.05 -17.00
N GLU A 175 9.86 11.63 -18.13
CA GLU A 175 10.01 10.22 -18.46
C GLU A 175 11.15 9.64 -17.63
N GLY A 176 10.81 8.69 -16.75
CA GLY A 176 11.77 7.81 -16.07
C GLY A 176 11.79 6.44 -16.76
N PRO A 177 12.92 5.70 -16.71
CA PRO A 177 13.03 4.42 -17.39
C PRO A 177 12.11 3.36 -16.77
N ASN A 178 11.41 2.65 -17.64
CA ASN A 178 10.38 1.64 -17.34
C ASN A 178 11.03 0.36 -16.78
N PRO A 179 10.76 -0.08 -15.52
CA PRO A 179 11.47 -1.23 -14.94
C PRO A 179 10.74 -2.59 -15.05
N PHE A 180 9.56 -2.71 -15.68
CA PHE A 180 8.77 -3.93 -15.55
C PHE A 180 8.23 -4.47 -16.88
N GLN A 181 8.90 -5.52 -17.35
CA GLN A 181 8.35 -6.55 -18.22
C GLN A 181 7.99 -7.75 -17.32
N GLU A 182 6.77 -8.30 -17.52
CA GLU A 182 6.21 -9.57 -16.96
C GLU A 182 5.76 -9.57 -15.48
N THR A 183 4.69 -10.23 -15.01
CA THR A 183 3.63 -11.13 -15.55
C THR A 183 2.48 -11.18 -14.52
N ASP A 184 1.24 -10.84 -14.90
CA ASP A 184 -0.02 -11.51 -14.45
C ASP A 184 -1.25 -10.84 -15.11
N ASP A 185 -2.27 -11.62 -15.47
CA ASP A 185 -3.41 -11.21 -16.32
C ASP A 185 -4.63 -10.64 -15.59
N ASN A 186 -4.63 -10.60 -14.25
CA ASN A 186 -5.81 -10.23 -13.45
C ASN A 186 -5.80 -8.80 -12.87
N ASN A 187 -4.86 -7.95 -13.29
CA ASN A 187 -4.75 -6.60 -12.76
C ASN A 187 -5.68 -5.62 -13.51
N PRO A 188 -6.65 -4.97 -12.84
CA PRO A 188 -7.56 -3.99 -13.46
C PRO A 188 -6.86 -2.73 -13.99
N PHE A 189 -5.58 -2.50 -13.70
CA PHE A 189 -4.78 -1.37 -14.19
C PHE A 189 -3.89 -1.70 -15.41
N LYS A 190 -3.92 -2.94 -15.93
CA LYS A 190 -3.02 -3.42 -16.99
C LYS A 190 -3.27 -2.81 -18.37
N GLU A 191 -4.53 -2.64 -18.76
CA GLU A 191 -4.91 -2.19 -20.12
C GLU A 191 -4.34 -0.81 -20.50
N ASP A 192 -4.13 0.07 -19.52
CA ASP A 192 -3.59 1.40 -19.76
C ASP A 192 -2.07 1.36 -20.05
N ILE A 193 -1.34 0.34 -19.59
CA ILE A 193 0.10 0.17 -19.84
C ILE A 193 0.34 -0.32 -21.27
N GLN A 194 -0.52 -1.22 -21.77
CA GLN A 194 -0.37 -1.80 -23.11
C GLN A 194 -0.64 -0.77 -24.21
N LYS A 195 -1.64 0.10 -24.02
CA LYS A 195 -2.01 1.16 -24.99
C LYS A 195 -0.99 2.30 -25.07
N GLU A 196 -0.21 2.55 -24.03
CA GLU A 196 0.86 3.56 -24.08
C GLU A 196 2.12 3.07 -24.82
N ILE A 197 2.32 1.75 -24.94
CA ILE A 197 3.51 1.15 -25.60
C ILE A 197 3.31 1.02 -27.13
N GLU A 198 2.09 0.74 -27.60
CA GLU A 198 1.81 0.56 -29.03
C GLU A 198 1.78 1.89 -29.83
N GLY A 199 1.81 3.04 -29.15
CA GLY A 199 1.77 4.36 -29.79
C GLY A 199 3.12 4.98 -30.18
N VAL A 200 4.26 4.36 -29.87
CA VAL A 200 5.60 5.01 -29.98
C VAL A 200 6.61 4.18 -30.78
N ASN A 201 6.19 3.47 -31.83
CA ASN A 201 7.15 2.87 -32.77
C ASN A 201 6.76 3.14 -34.23
N SER A 202 7.20 4.28 -34.75
CA SER A 202 7.64 4.39 -36.14
C SER A 202 8.58 5.58 -36.33
N GLU A 203 9.72 5.24 -36.94
CA GLU A 203 10.65 6.09 -37.70
C GLU A 203 11.84 6.76 -37.00
N THR A 204 13.00 6.30 -37.48
CA THR A 204 14.39 6.66 -37.27
C THR A 204 14.79 7.98 -37.95
N GLY A 205 15.73 8.73 -37.36
CA GLY A 205 16.70 9.53 -38.11
C GLY A 205 16.82 11.02 -37.76
N SER A 206 17.85 11.34 -36.97
CA SER A 206 18.71 12.55 -36.95
C SER A 206 18.17 14.00 -37.14
N THR A 207 18.90 14.87 -36.42
CA THR A 207 19.10 16.33 -36.53
C THR A 207 18.19 17.30 -35.78
N GLU A 208 18.87 18.16 -35.03
CA GLU A 208 18.39 19.18 -34.11
C GLU A 208 17.45 20.20 -34.78
N SER A 209 16.28 20.41 -34.17
CA SER A 209 15.53 21.67 -34.26
C SER A 209 14.55 21.73 -33.08
N ALA A 210 14.49 22.91 -32.46
CA ALA A 210 13.77 23.20 -31.23
C ALA A 210 12.32 22.66 -31.24
N SER A 211 12.04 21.65 -30.41
CA SER A 211 10.71 21.10 -30.25
C SER A 211 9.86 22.02 -29.37
N VAL A 212 9.01 22.83 -30.00
CA VAL A 212 7.88 23.47 -29.32
C VAL A 212 6.93 22.35 -28.86
N MET A 213 6.95 22.01 -27.58
CA MET A 213 6.05 21.03 -26.99
C MET A 213 4.60 21.54 -27.08
N LYS A 214 3.73 20.77 -27.73
CA LYS A 214 2.28 21.02 -27.76
C LYS A 214 1.71 20.94 -26.34
N VAL A 215 1.15 22.05 -25.86
CA VAL A 215 0.36 22.13 -24.63
C VAL A 215 -0.81 21.14 -24.71
N LYS A 216 -0.94 20.26 -23.72
CA LYS A 216 -2.17 19.49 -23.49
C LYS A 216 -3.28 20.48 -23.14
N ASN A 217 -4.12 20.82 -24.13
CA ASN A 217 -5.34 21.63 -24.02
C ASN A 217 -5.15 22.99 -23.28
N PRO A 218 -4.97 24.11 -24.00
CA PRO A 218 -4.74 25.42 -23.39
C PRO A 218 -5.95 25.97 -22.59
N PHE A 219 -7.17 25.51 -22.86
CA PHE A 219 -8.40 25.94 -22.16
C PHE A 219 -8.73 25.06 -20.94
N GLN A 220 -7.99 23.98 -20.69
CA GLN A 220 -8.27 23.08 -19.58
C GLN A 220 -8.09 23.81 -18.24
N GLY A 221 -9.13 23.76 -17.39
CA GLY A 221 -9.06 24.35 -16.05
C GLY A 221 -9.45 25.83 -15.97
N ILE A 222 -9.78 26.49 -17.09
CA ILE A 222 -10.07 27.93 -17.10
C ILE A 222 -11.39 28.28 -16.40
N ILE A 223 -12.40 27.42 -16.52
CA ILE A 223 -13.68 27.49 -15.79
C ILE A 223 -13.70 26.42 -14.70
N SER A 224 -13.35 25.17 -15.03
CA SER A 224 -13.55 24.00 -14.17
C SER A 224 -12.90 24.10 -12.78
N ARG A 225 -11.83 24.90 -12.64
CA ARG A 225 -11.24 25.22 -11.32
C ARG A 225 -12.19 25.90 -10.33
N CYS A 226 -13.31 26.50 -10.77
CA CYS A 226 -14.29 27.07 -9.83
C CYS A 226 -15.02 26.00 -8.99
N PHE A 227 -15.04 24.74 -9.44
CA PHE A 227 -15.73 23.66 -8.74
C PHE A 227 -14.89 23.04 -7.61
N GLU A 228 -13.57 23.24 -7.61
CA GLU A 228 -12.65 22.63 -6.64
C GLU A 228 -13.04 22.84 -5.17
N PRO A 229 -13.44 24.06 -4.73
CA PRO A 229 -13.85 24.30 -3.34
C PRO A 229 -15.08 23.49 -2.90
N HIS A 230 -15.87 23.01 -3.86
CA HIS A 230 -17.12 22.26 -3.63
C HIS A 230 -16.93 20.75 -3.83
N LEU A 231 -15.76 20.27 -4.27
CA LEU A 231 -15.50 18.85 -4.48
C LEU A 231 -15.49 18.02 -3.19
N ASN A 232 -15.43 18.65 -2.01
CA ASN A 232 -15.66 17.96 -0.73
C ASN A 232 -17.01 17.24 -0.69
N ILE A 233 -18.05 17.77 -1.35
CA ILE A 233 -19.38 17.11 -1.45
C ILE A 233 -19.25 15.77 -2.19
N TYR A 234 -18.41 15.71 -3.23
CA TYR A 234 -18.12 14.47 -3.94
C TYR A 234 -17.33 13.50 -3.05
N VAL A 235 -16.31 13.97 -2.34
CA VAL A 235 -15.49 13.13 -1.44
C VAL A 235 -16.35 12.54 -0.31
N GLU A 236 -17.20 13.34 0.34
CA GLU A 236 -18.14 12.88 1.37
C GLU A 236 -19.15 11.86 0.81
N TYR A 237 -19.61 12.05 -0.43
CA TYR A 237 -20.47 11.08 -1.09
C TYR A 237 -19.75 9.75 -1.34
N GLN A 238 -18.49 9.79 -1.78
CA GLN A 238 -17.70 8.56 -1.95
C GLN A 238 -17.39 7.86 -0.62
N ASP A 239 -17.13 8.60 0.46
CA ASP A 239 -16.96 8.05 1.82
C ASP A 239 -18.23 7.30 2.27
N ARG A 240 -19.42 7.87 2.05
CA ARG A 240 -20.69 7.19 2.35
C ARG A 240 -20.89 5.91 1.53
N ASN A 241 -20.61 5.95 0.23
CA ASN A 241 -20.71 4.77 -0.64
C ASN A 241 -19.74 3.66 -0.19
N LEU A 242 -18.51 4.02 0.20
CA LEU A 242 -17.54 3.06 0.70
C LEU A 242 -17.92 2.48 2.06
N THR A 243 -18.54 3.26 2.94
CA THR A 243 -19.14 2.73 4.19
C THR A 243 -20.15 1.62 3.89
N GLN A 244 -21.10 1.89 2.99
CA GLN A 244 -22.13 0.91 2.62
C GLN A 244 -21.51 -0.33 1.96
N LEU A 245 -20.49 -0.13 1.12
CA LEU A 245 -19.77 -1.24 0.49
C LEU A 245 -19.05 -2.12 1.53
N MET A 246 -18.41 -1.51 2.54
CA MET A 246 -17.77 -2.25 3.63
C MET A 246 -18.79 -3.05 4.46
N ASP A 247 -19.93 -2.45 4.79
CA ASP A 247 -20.98 -3.12 5.55
C ASP A 247 -21.52 -4.33 4.77
N GLY A 248 -21.73 -4.18 3.45
CA GLY A 248 -22.07 -5.28 2.55
C GLY A 248 -21.02 -6.40 2.56
N PHE A 249 -19.73 -6.07 2.48
CA PHE A 249 -18.67 -7.08 2.54
C PHE A 249 -18.61 -7.84 3.87
N VAL A 250 -18.87 -7.16 4.99
CA VAL A 250 -18.93 -7.81 6.30
C VAL A 250 -20.12 -8.77 6.38
N GLU A 251 -21.29 -8.35 5.91
CA GLU A 251 -22.48 -9.21 5.87
C GLU A 251 -22.27 -10.44 4.96
N ASP A 252 -21.70 -10.23 3.79
CA ASP A 252 -21.43 -11.31 2.83
C ASP A 252 -20.43 -12.31 3.39
N MET A 253 -19.42 -11.86 4.15
CA MET A 253 -18.48 -12.74 4.86
C MET A 253 -19.13 -13.51 6.01
N GLN A 254 -20.13 -12.93 6.69
CA GLN A 254 -20.88 -13.64 7.74
C GLN A 254 -21.85 -14.68 7.15
N LYS A 255 -22.45 -14.38 6.00
CA LYS A 255 -23.36 -15.29 5.28
C LYS A 255 -22.61 -16.39 4.52
N ALA A 256 -21.41 -16.07 4.00
CA ALA A 256 -20.52 -17.03 3.36
C ALA A 256 -19.96 -17.98 4.43
N GLY A 257 -20.60 -19.16 4.56
CA GLY A 257 -20.08 -20.23 5.40
C GLY A 257 -18.68 -20.69 4.98
N LEU A 258 -18.05 -21.51 5.84
CA LEU A 258 -16.70 -22.01 5.58
C LEU A 258 -16.60 -22.76 4.24
N PRO A 259 -15.49 -22.60 3.48
CA PRO A 259 -15.30 -23.28 2.20
C PRO A 259 -15.37 -24.81 2.36
N LYS A 260 -16.06 -25.49 1.44
CA LYS A 260 -16.05 -26.97 1.40
C LYS A 260 -14.66 -27.47 0.98
N ALA A 261 -14.00 -28.24 1.85
CA ALA A 261 -12.60 -28.63 1.67
C ALA A 261 -12.30 -29.53 0.45
N GLU A 262 -13.32 -30.22 -0.09
CA GLU A 262 -13.17 -31.16 -1.22
C GLU A 262 -13.18 -30.49 -2.60
N ILE A 263 -13.74 -29.27 -2.70
CA ILE A 263 -13.97 -28.58 -3.98
C ILE A 263 -13.25 -27.23 -4.03
N SER A 264 -13.08 -26.58 -2.87
CA SER A 264 -12.58 -25.21 -2.80
C SER A 264 -11.07 -25.17 -2.59
N ARG A 265 -10.38 -24.38 -3.42
CA ARG A 265 -8.99 -23.95 -3.18
C ARG A 265 -8.99 -22.51 -2.68
N ALA A 266 -7.93 -22.14 -1.95
CA ALA A 266 -7.74 -20.77 -1.54
C ALA A 266 -7.62 -19.85 -2.74
N ASN A 267 -8.50 -18.87 -2.80
CA ASN A 267 -8.60 -17.88 -3.86
C ASN A 267 -8.73 -16.50 -3.22
N VAL A 268 -8.36 -15.47 -3.98
CA VAL A 268 -8.60 -14.08 -3.61
C VAL A 268 -10.11 -13.85 -3.48
N LEU A 269 -10.54 -13.24 -2.39
CA LEU A 269 -11.95 -12.92 -2.14
C LEU A 269 -12.46 -11.92 -3.20
N PRO A 270 -13.65 -12.13 -3.79
CA PRO A 270 -14.23 -11.20 -4.76
C PRO A 270 -14.38 -9.77 -4.24
N SER A 271 -14.62 -9.62 -2.92
CA SER A 271 -14.76 -8.31 -2.27
C SER A 271 -13.53 -7.40 -2.42
N CYS A 272 -12.31 -7.95 -2.48
CA CYS A 272 -11.11 -7.12 -2.73
C CYS A 272 -11.10 -6.62 -4.19
N ALA A 273 -11.52 -7.44 -5.16
CA ALA A 273 -11.62 -7.01 -6.56
C ALA A 273 -12.65 -5.88 -6.74
N ASP A 274 -13.84 -6.03 -6.13
CA ASP A 274 -14.89 -5.01 -6.18
C ASP A 274 -14.44 -3.68 -5.55
N LEU A 275 -13.70 -3.74 -4.42
CA LEU A 275 -13.13 -2.55 -3.76
C LEU A 275 -12.17 -1.79 -4.69
N PHE A 276 -11.21 -2.49 -5.31
CA PHE A 276 -10.24 -1.83 -6.17
C PHE A 276 -10.82 -1.36 -7.51
N VAL A 277 -11.84 -2.05 -8.03
CA VAL A 277 -12.62 -1.56 -9.19
C VAL A 277 -13.36 -0.27 -8.82
N PHE A 278 -13.93 -0.18 -7.62
CA PHE A 278 -14.56 1.04 -7.13
C PHE A 278 -13.53 2.18 -7.01
N TYR A 279 -12.36 1.93 -6.42
CA TYR A 279 -11.27 2.93 -6.35
C TYR A 279 -10.82 3.39 -7.73
N LYS A 280 -10.66 2.48 -8.70
CA LYS A 280 -10.34 2.85 -10.08
C LYS A 280 -11.39 3.80 -10.66
N LYS A 281 -12.68 3.52 -10.49
CA LYS A 281 -13.77 4.39 -10.97
C LYS A 281 -13.72 5.77 -10.32
N CYS A 282 -13.54 5.84 -9.00
CA CYS A 282 -13.44 7.10 -8.26
C CYS A 282 -12.21 7.91 -8.67
N LEU A 283 -11.06 7.26 -8.86
CA LEU A 283 -9.83 7.90 -9.29
C LEU A 283 -9.98 8.50 -10.69
N VAL A 284 -10.50 7.73 -11.65
CA VAL A 284 -10.72 8.21 -13.03
C VAL A 284 -11.65 9.42 -13.02
N GLN A 285 -12.79 9.32 -12.31
CA GLN A 285 -13.74 10.43 -12.19
C GLN A 285 -13.08 11.64 -11.54
N CYS A 286 -12.48 11.51 -10.35
CA CYS A 286 -11.92 12.64 -9.61
C CYS A 286 -10.77 13.32 -10.36
N SER A 287 -9.91 12.55 -11.04
CA SER A 287 -8.80 13.09 -11.85
C SER A 287 -9.25 13.94 -13.04
N GLN A 288 -10.49 13.74 -13.52
CA GLN A 288 -11.10 14.60 -14.55
C GLN A 288 -11.64 15.91 -13.95
N LEU A 289 -11.95 15.94 -12.66
CA LEU A 289 -12.53 17.10 -11.97
C LEU A 289 -11.44 18.00 -11.36
N SER A 290 -10.41 17.41 -10.75
CA SER A 290 -9.29 18.13 -10.15
C SER A 290 -8.08 17.22 -9.98
N ILE A 291 -6.90 17.84 -9.98
CA ILE A 291 -5.61 17.21 -9.67
C ILE A 291 -5.01 17.75 -8.35
N GLY A 292 -5.73 18.65 -7.68
CA GLY A 292 -5.24 19.37 -6.50
C GLY A 292 -5.65 18.71 -5.18
N HIS A 293 -5.90 19.53 -4.15
CA HIS A 293 -6.30 19.09 -2.81
C HIS A 293 -7.50 18.12 -2.75
N PRO A 294 -8.54 18.22 -3.60
CA PRO A 294 -9.64 17.25 -3.60
C PRO A 294 -9.21 15.80 -3.88
N LEU A 295 -8.18 15.61 -4.73
CA LEU A 295 -7.63 14.27 -5.01
C LEU A 295 -6.84 13.72 -3.80
N LEU A 296 -6.18 14.60 -3.03
CA LEU A 296 -5.57 14.22 -1.75
C LEU A 296 -6.64 13.81 -0.73
N ALA A 297 -7.75 14.56 -0.65
CA ALA A 297 -8.85 14.21 0.24
C ALA A 297 -9.46 12.84 -0.13
N LEU A 298 -9.62 12.56 -1.43
CA LEU A 298 -10.05 11.23 -1.90
C LEU A 298 -9.03 10.13 -1.56
N THR A 299 -7.73 10.45 -1.64
CA THR A 299 -6.66 9.52 -1.24
C THR A 299 -6.78 9.16 0.25
N SER A 300 -7.04 10.14 1.12
CA SER A 300 -7.28 9.90 2.55
C SER A 300 -8.49 9.01 2.81
N VAL A 301 -9.55 9.13 1.98
CA VAL A 301 -10.71 8.23 2.02
C VAL A 301 -10.30 6.81 1.64
N PHE A 302 -9.54 6.61 0.56
CA PHE A 302 -9.04 5.27 0.19
C PHE A 302 -8.18 4.66 1.31
N GLN A 303 -7.26 5.44 1.88
CA GLN A 303 -6.44 5.02 3.02
C GLN A 303 -7.28 4.53 4.21
N LYS A 304 -8.33 5.28 4.59
CA LYS A 304 -9.29 4.88 5.64
C LYS A 304 -9.93 3.53 5.32
N TYR A 305 -10.46 3.35 4.12
CA TYR A 305 -11.19 2.13 3.77
C TYR A 305 -10.30 0.91 3.48
N LEU A 306 -9.04 1.09 3.09
CA LEU A 306 -8.06 0.00 3.07
C LEU A 306 -7.82 -0.55 4.49
N ARG A 307 -7.68 0.34 5.48
CA ARG A 307 -7.56 -0.05 6.90
C ARG A 307 -8.83 -0.71 7.43
N GLU A 308 -10.00 -0.18 7.09
CA GLU A 308 -11.27 -0.81 7.47
C GLU A 308 -11.43 -2.18 6.82
N TYR A 309 -11.11 -2.34 5.54
CA TYR A 309 -11.18 -3.63 4.87
C TYR A 309 -10.27 -4.65 5.54
N ALA A 310 -9.01 -4.28 5.83
CA ALA A 310 -8.07 -5.18 6.50
C ALA A 310 -8.53 -5.59 7.91
N SER A 311 -9.09 -4.67 8.69
CA SER A 311 -9.52 -4.94 10.07
C SER A 311 -10.91 -5.58 10.15
N ARG A 312 -11.93 -4.94 9.56
CA ARG A 312 -13.34 -5.35 9.67
C ARG A 312 -13.68 -6.56 8.83
N VAL A 313 -13.06 -6.72 7.66
CA VAL A 313 -13.36 -7.82 6.74
C VAL A 313 -12.34 -8.93 6.92
N LEU A 314 -11.04 -8.67 6.78
CA LEU A 314 -10.03 -9.74 6.81
C LEU A 314 -9.72 -10.25 8.22
N GLN A 315 -9.30 -9.37 9.15
CA GLN A 315 -8.89 -9.81 10.50
C GLN A 315 -10.05 -10.39 11.32
N ASN A 316 -11.23 -9.78 11.26
CA ASN A 316 -12.40 -10.30 11.97
C ASN A 316 -12.91 -11.64 11.42
N SER A 317 -12.56 -11.98 10.17
CA SER A 317 -12.89 -13.27 9.55
C SER A 317 -11.90 -14.39 9.92
N LEU A 318 -10.81 -14.08 10.63
CA LEU A 318 -9.87 -15.09 11.10
C LEU A 318 -10.40 -15.81 12.36
N PRO A 319 -10.16 -17.12 12.49
CA PRO A 319 -10.57 -17.86 13.68
C PRO A 319 -9.81 -17.35 14.92
N LYS A 320 -10.55 -17.04 15.99
CA LYS A 320 -9.97 -16.58 17.26
C LYS A 320 -9.36 -17.77 18.01
N VAL A 321 -8.06 -17.73 18.26
CA VAL A 321 -7.35 -18.74 19.05
C VAL A 321 -7.50 -18.41 20.54
N GLY A 322 -8.44 -19.07 21.21
CA GLY A 322 -8.54 -19.08 22.68
C GLY A 322 -9.62 -18.17 23.27
N ASN A 323 -10.45 -18.77 24.13
CA ASN A 323 -11.47 -18.21 25.04
C ASN A 323 -11.66 -16.68 25.05
N SER A 324 -12.63 -16.19 24.28
CA SER A 324 -13.33 -14.94 24.60
C SER A 324 -14.78 -14.98 24.11
N ALA A 325 -15.67 -15.47 24.99
CA ALA A 325 -17.12 -15.28 25.08
C ALA A 325 -18.05 -15.71 23.90
N PRO A 326 -19.31 -16.10 24.21
CA PRO A 326 -20.13 -16.93 23.33
C PRO A 326 -20.97 -16.07 22.37
N SER A 327 -20.81 -16.28 21.07
CA SER A 327 -21.87 -16.03 20.10
C SER A 327 -22.75 -17.28 20.03
N ALA A 328 -24.05 -17.08 20.21
CA ALA A 328 -25.09 -18.05 20.59
C ALA A 328 -25.37 -19.26 19.65
N ASN A 329 -24.48 -19.59 18.72
CA ASN A 329 -24.65 -20.72 17.79
C ASN A 329 -23.73 -21.92 18.09
N LEU A 330 -23.00 -21.90 19.22
CA LEU A 330 -22.05 -22.95 19.60
C LEU A 330 -22.59 -23.94 20.65
N ILE A 331 -23.88 -24.26 20.67
CA ILE A 331 -24.39 -25.31 21.58
C ILE A 331 -24.03 -26.73 21.08
N GLN A 332 -23.71 -26.91 19.78
CA GLN A 332 -23.32 -28.22 19.25
C GLN A 332 -21.85 -28.60 19.51
N SER A 333 -20.96 -27.64 19.77
CA SER A 333 -19.52 -27.90 19.98
C SER A 333 -19.10 -28.04 21.44
N LEU A 334 -20.00 -27.78 22.39
CA LEU A 334 -19.73 -27.93 23.83
C LEU A 334 -19.83 -29.37 24.35
N LEU A 335 -20.13 -30.35 23.49
CA LEU A 335 -20.18 -31.78 23.85
C LEU A 335 -18.84 -32.53 23.65
N LYS A 336 -17.76 -31.84 23.31
CA LYS A 336 -16.40 -32.40 23.18
C LYS A 336 -15.39 -31.61 24.02
N GLU A 337 -15.63 -31.53 25.33
CA GLU A 337 -14.62 -31.08 26.27
C GLU A 337 -13.42 -32.05 26.25
N GLY A 338 -12.26 -31.59 25.73
CA GLY A 338 -10.98 -32.30 25.86
C GLY A 338 -10.01 -32.22 24.68
N GLU A 339 -10.47 -31.87 23.47
CA GLU A 339 -9.56 -31.75 22.31
C GLU A 339 -9.10 -30.30 22.13
N VAL A 340 -7.78 -30.07 22.24
CA VAL A 340 -7.12 -28.82 21.84
C VAL A 340 -7.65 -28.40 20.47
N ALA A 341 -8.24 -27.20 20.37
CA ALA A 341 -8.95 -26.75 19.17
C ALA A 341 -8.04 -26.77 17.93
N ARG A 342 -8.15 -27.84 17.14
CA ARG A 342 -7.47 -28.01 15.86
C ARG A 342 -8.37 -27.42 14.77
N PHE A 343 -7.81 -26.53 13.95
CA PHE A 343 -8.48 -26.04 12.76
C PHE A 343 -8.75 -27.17 11.78
N SER A 344 -10.00 -27.26 11.35
CA SER A 344 -10.46 -28.13 10.27
C SER A 344 -9.78 -27.76 8.94
N PRO A 345 -9.72 -28.69 7.96
CA PRO A 345 -9.21 -28.39 6.62
C PRO A 345 -9.90 -27.18 5.96
N SER A 346 -11.20 -27.01 6.20
CA SER A 346 -11.98 -25.87 5.72
C SER A 346 -11.53 -24.54 6.32
N GLU A 347 -11.23 -24.48 7.61
CA GLU A 347 -10.68 -23.28 8.27
C GLU A 347 -9.27 -22.97 7.79
N GLN A 348 -8.44 -23.99 7.54
CA GLN A 348 -7.10 -23.81 6.98
C GLN A 348 -7.16 -23.20 5.56
N ILE A 349 -8.09 -23.68 4.72
CA ILE A 349 -8.33 -23.11 3.38
C ILE A 349 -8.80 -21.66 3.51
N HIS A 350 -9.71 -21.36 4.44
CA HIS A 350 -10.20 -20.00 4.68
C HIS A 350 -9.08 -19.03 5.11
N ILE A 351 -8.21 -19.45 6.04
CA ILE A 351 -7.02 -18.67 6.43
C ILE A 351 -6.10 -18.44 5.22
N CYS A 352 -5.92 -19.45 4.37
CA CYS A 352 -5.15 -19.31 3.14
C CYS A 352 -5.79 -18.32 2.16
N SER A 353 -7.12 -18.32 2.00
CA SER A 353 -7.84 -17.36 1.15
C SER A 353 -7.68 -15.92 1.67
N ILE A 354 -7.77 -15.71 2.99
CA ILE A 354 -7.53 -14.40 3.61
C ILE A 354 -6.09 -13.95 3.37
N LEU A 355 -5.12 -14.86 3.52
CA LEU A 355 -3.71 -14.59 3.26
C LEU A 355 -3.47 -14.18 1.80
N THR A 356 -4.00 -14.93 0.83
CA THR A 356 -3.87 -14.59 -0.60
C THR A 356 -4.59 -13.29 -0.94
N THR A 357 -5.71 -13.00 -0.29
CA THR A 357 -6.43 -11.73 -0.46
C THR A 357 -5.62 -10.56 0.07
N ALA A 358 -5.03 -10.69 1.27
CA ALA A 358 -4.17 -9.66 1.84
C ALA A 358 -2.91 -9.40 0.98
N ASP A 359 -2.32 -10.45 0.39
CA ASP A 359 -1.20 -10.31 -0.57
C ASP A 359 -1.63 -9.54 -1.82
N TYR A 360 -2.78 -9.88 -2.39
CA TYR A 360 -3.33 -9.17 -3.54
C TYR A 360 -3.64 -7.70 -3.22
N CYS A 361 -4.28 -7.43 -2.07
CA CYS A 361 -4.60 -6.06 -1.69
C CYS A 361 -3.31 -5.26 -1.36
N LEU A 362 -2.25 -5.88 -0.82
CA LEU A 362 -0.94 -5.27 -0.63
C LEU A 362 -0.31 -4.83 -1.97
N GLU A 363 -0.21 -5.75 -2.93
CA GLU A 363 0.37 -5.47 -4.25
C GLU A 363 -0.46 -4.42 -5.01
N THR A 364 -1.79 -4.50 -4.94
CA THR A 364 -2.68 -3.54 -5.60
C THR A 364 -2.67 -2.17 -4.92
N THR A 365 -2.45 -2.10 -3.60
CA THR A 365 -2.26 -0.82 -2.87
C THR A 365 -1.01 -0.09 -3.35
N LEU A 366 0.09 -0.81 -3.58
CA LEU A 366 1.32 -0.24 -4.12
C LEU A 366 1.12 0.31 -5.54
N GLN A 367 0.35 -0.38 -6.37
CA GLN A 367 0.00 0.10 -7.71
C GLN A 367 -0.93 1.33 -7.67
N LEU A 368 -1.91 1.33 -6.76
CA LEU A 368 -2.81 2.46 -6.54
C LEU A 368 -2.04 3.71 -6.13
N GLU A 369 -1.07 3.59 -5.22
CA GLU A 369 -0.19 4.69 -4.82
C GLU A 369 0.55 5.28 -6.02
N GLY A 370 1.14 4.43 -6.86
CA GLY A 370 1.82 4.86 -8.09
C GLY A 370 0.88 5.63 -9.02
N LYS A 371 -0.35 5.12 -9.25
CA LYS A 371 -1.35 5.78 -10.09
C LYS A 371 -1.87 7.09 -9.51
N LEU A 372 -2.03 7.19 -8.19
CA LEU A 372 -2.39 8.43 -7.53
C LEU A 372 -1.30 9.50 -7.68
N LYS A 373 -0.03 9.11 -7.49
CA LYS A 373 1.13 10.00 -7.68
C LYS A 373 1.30 10.48 -9.12
N GLU A 374 0.91 9.68 -10.10
CA GLU A 374 0.94 10.03 -11.53
C GLU A 374 -0.14 11.09 -11.89
N LYS A 375 -1.28 11.05 -11.20
CA LYS A 375 -2.45 11.89 -11.53
C LYS A 375 -2.54 13.20 -10.73
N VAL A 376 -1.91 13.26 -9.57
CA VAL A 376 -1.90 14.45 -8.71
C VAL A 376 -0.89 15.50 -9.20
N ASP A 377 -1.10 16.76 -8.84
CA ASP A 377 -0.13 17.83 -9.05
C ASP A 377 1.27 17.43 -8.50
N PRO A 378 2.36 17.61 -9.26
CA PRO A 378 3.71 17.24 -8.83
C PRO A 378 4.13 17.82 -7.47
N THR A 379 3.61 19.00 -7.10
CA THR A 379 3.90 19.64 -5.81
C THR A 379 3.27 18.90 -4.62
N LEU A 380 2.19 18.17 -4.87
CA LEU A 380 1.41 17.44 -3.87
C LEU A 380 1.72 15.93 -3.85
N SER A 381 2.43 15.42 -4.86
CA SER A 381 2.76 13.99 -5.01
C SER A 381 3.46 13.38 -3.78
N ASN A 382 4.32 14.16 -3.11
CA ASN A 382 5.03 13.73 -1.90
C ASN A 382 4.11 13.54 -0.68
N GLN A 383 2.88 14.07 -0.69
CA GLN A 383 1.92 13.89 0.39
C GLN A 383 1.16 12.56 0.29
N ILE A 384 1.24 11.89 -0.87
CA ILE A 384 0.63 10.58 -1.07
C ILE A 384 1.60 9.51 -0.57
N ASN A 385 1.20 8.80 0.48
CA ASN A 385 1.95 7.70 1.05
C ASN A 385 0.96 6.64 1.56
N LEU A 386 1.01 5.44 1.00
CA LEU A 386 0.14 4.33 1.42
C LEU A 386 0.92 3.24 2.17
N GLN A 387 2.14 3.53 2.64
CA GLN A 387 2.97 2.57 3.35
C GLN A 387 2.29 2.04 4.62
N SER A 388 1.57 2.90 5.35
CA SER A 388 0.89 2.47 6.58
C SER A 388 -0.20 1.43 6.32
N GLU A 389 -0.89 1.54 5.18
CA GLU A 389 -1.92 0.63 4.72
C GLU A 389 -1.30 -0.69 4.23
N GLN A 390 -0.16 -0.60 3.53
CA GLN A 390 0.64 -1.77 3.15
C GLN A 390 1.10 -2.55 4.40
N ASP A 391 1.58 -1.86 5.43
CA ASP A 391 2.01 -2.48 6.69
C ASP A 391 0.85 -3.21 7.39
N VAL A 392 -0.37 -2.66 7.33
CA VAL A 392 -1.56 -3.34 7.87
C VAL A 392 -1.84 -4.65 7.14
N PHE A 393 -1.77 -4.69 5.80
CA PHE A 393 -1.92 -5.96 5.06
C PHE A 393 -0.77 -6.95 5.35
N HIS A 394 0.47 -6.47 5.47
CA HIS A 394 1.60 -7.28 5.92
C HIS A 394 1.36 -7.91 7.30
N ASN A 395 0.74 -7.19 8.23
CA ASN A 395 0.37 -7.71 9.54
C ASN A 395 -0.71 -8.79 9.45
N VAL A 396 -1.72 -8.62 8.58
CA VAL A 396 -2.74 -9.66 8.32
C VAL A 396 -2.09 -10.94 7.80
N ILE A 397 -1.21 -10.83 6.81
CA ILE A 397 -0.47 -11.97 6.24
C ILE A 397 0.35 -12.67 7.33
N SER A 398 1.08 -11.90 8.14
CA SER A 398 1.91 -12.43 9.22
C SER A 398 1.08 -13.17 10.27
N ASN A 399 -0.09 -12.64 10.65
CA ASN A 399 -1.02 -13.29 11.56
C ASN A 399 -1.56 -14.61 10.97
N CYS A 400 -1.96 -14.62 9.70
CA CYS A 400 -2.40 -15.85 9.02
C CYS A 400 -1.32 -16.94 9.06
N ILE A 401 -0.07 -16.59 8.76
CA ILE A 401 1.06 -17.53 8.82
C ILE A 401 1.25 -18.04 10.26
N GLN A 402 1.17 -17.16 11.26
CA GLN A 402 1.32 -17.55 12.66
C GLN A 402 0.22 -18.52 13.13
N LEU A 403 -1.03 -18.28 12.74
CA LEU A 403 -2.16 -19.17 13.03
C LEU A 403 -1.96 -20.57 12.42
N LEU A 404 -1.51 -20.62 11.17
CA LEU A 404 -1.20 -21.90 10.51
C LEU A 404 -0.04 -22.62 11.20
N VAL A 405 1.02 -21.90 11.58
CA VAL A 405 2.17 -22.48 12.31
C VAL A 405 1.71 -23.05 13.64
N GLN A 406 0.95 -22.27 14.41
CA GLN A 406 0.42 -22.69 15.70
C GLN A 406 -0.47 -23.95 15.57
N ASN A 407 -1.30 -24.01 14.53
CA ASN A 407 -2.13 -25.18 14.27
C ASN A 407 -1.30 -26.46 14.10
N LEU A 408 -0.23 -26.40 13.29
CA LEU A 408 0.64 -27.55 13.05
C LEU A 408 1.44 -27.94 14.30
N GLU A 409 1.88 -26.95 15.09
CA GLU A 409 2.55 -27.21 16.37
C GLU A 409 1.64 -27.91 17.37
N LEU A 410 0.40 -27.43 17.54
CA LEU A 410 -0.60 -28.07 18.39
C LEU A 410 -0.96 -29.48 17.90
N ALA A 411 -0.86 -29.75 16.60
CA ALA A 411 -1.01 -31.10 16.07
C ALA A 411 0.14 -32.03 16.49
N CYS A 412 1.38 -31.52 16.58
CA CYS A 412 2.56 -32.29 16.97
C CYS A 412 2.71 -32.44 18.51
N GLU A 413 2.11 -31.56 19.30
CA GLU A 413 2.28 -31.52 20.76
C GLU A 413 1.94 -32.84 21.49
N PRO A 414 0.86 -33.58 21.14
CA PRO A 414 0.55 -34.86 21.79
C PRO A 414 1.65 -35.91 21.60
N ALA A 415 2.30 -35.94 20.42
CA ALA A 415 3.41 -36.85 20.15
C ALA A 415 4.65 -36.47 20.95
N LEU A 416 4.96 -35.17 21.07
CA LEU A 416 6.03 -34.68 21.95
C LEU A 416 5.77 -34.99 23.43
N THR A 417 4.52 -34.89 23.87
CA THR A 417 4.12 -35.27 25.23
C THR A 417 4.28 -36.78 25.44
N ALA A 418 3.88 -37.60 24.47
CA ALA A 418 4.06 -39.05 24.52
C ALA A 418 5.56 -39.43 24.63
N MET A 419 6.44 -38.75 23.89
CA MET A 419 7.90 -38.93 23.97
C MET A 419 8.42 -38.80 25.41
N THR A 420 7.91 -37.83 26.18
CA THR A 420 8.35 -37.62 27.58
C THR A 420 7.87 -38.69 28.56
N LYS A 421 6.87 -39.49 28.19
CA LYS A 421 6.32 -40.57 29.03
C LYS A 421 6.99 -41.93 28.78
N ILE A 422 7.83 -42.04 27.75
CA ILE A 422 8.57 -43.26 27.44
C ILE A 422 9.63 -43.50 28.52
N GLN A 423 9.74 -44.73 29.01
CA GLN A 423 10.76 -45.14 29.99
C GLN A 423 12.12 -45.37 29.30
N TRP A 424 12.80 -44.27 28.94
CA TRP A 424 14.09 -44.30 28.22
C TRP A 424 15.21 -45.03 28.97
N ALA A 425 15.13 -45.14 30.30
CA ALA A 425 16.11 -45.89 31.08
C ALA A 425 15.98 -47.41 30.97
N ALA A 426 14.80 -47.93 30.62
CA ALA A 426 14.51 -49.37 30.58
C ALA A 426 14.82 -50.03 29.22
N PHE A 427 15.42 -49.29 28.28
CA PHE A 427 15.73 -49.80 26.96
C PHE A 427 16.95 -50.73 26.99
N GLU A 428 16.79 -51.95 26.50
CA GLU A 428 17.84 -52.98 26.41
C GLU A 428 18.43 -53.13 25.00
N ALA A 429 17.72 -52.66 23.96
CA ALA A 429 18.17 -52.68 22.58
C ALA A 429 17.63 -51.47 21.80
N VAL A 430 18.36 -51.09 20.75
CA VAL A 430 17.95 -50.08 19.78
C VAL A 430 17.07 -50.74 18.71
N GLY A 431 15.97 -50.09 18.34
CA GLY A 431 15.02 -50.58 17.34
C GLY A 431 14.79 -49.58 16.21
N ASP A 432 13.70 -49.77 15.48
CA ASP A 432 13.24 -48.83 14.45
C ASP A 432 12.76 -47.50 15.06
N GLN A 433 12.35 -46.56 14.20
CA GLN A 433 11.86 -45.25 14.63
C GLN A 433 10.74 -45.35 15.69
N SER A 434 10.78 -44.48 16.69
CA SER A 434 9.75 -44.44 17.73
C SER A 434 8.37 -44.05 17.19
N SER A 435 7.32 -44.49 17.89
CA SER A 435 5.93 -44.20 17.53
C SER A 435 5.61 -42.70 17.49
N TYR A 436 6.24 -41.89 18.35
CA TYR A 436 6.06 -40.44 18.34
C TYR A 436 6.62 -39.79 17.06
N VAL A 437 7.75 -40.27 16.53
CA VAL A 437 8.33 -39.79 15.27
C VAL A 437 7.37 -40.09 14.12
N THR A 438 6.80 -41.30 14.11
CA THR A 438 5.80 -41.71 13.12
C THR A 438 4.55 -40.82 13.18
N ALA A 439 4.07 -40.50 14.39
CA ALA A 439 2.91 -39.62 14.58
C ALA A 439 3.15 -38.19 14.08
N ILE A 440 4.31 -37.59 14.43
CA ILE A 440 4.71 -36.26 13.94
C ILE A 440 4.81 -36.26 12.41
N THR A 441 5.46 -37.29 11.84
CA THR A 441 5.62 -37.44 10.39
C THR A 441 4.26 -37.52 9.69
N THR A 442 3.32 -38.25 10.27
CA THR A 442 1.96 -38.41 9.72
C THR A 442 1.23 -37.07 9.69
N HIS A 443 1.28 -36.29 10.77
CA HIS A 443 0.66 -34.95 10.81
C HIS A 443 1.29 -34.00 9.79
N LEU A 444 2.62 -33.97 9.68
CA LEU A 444 3.32 -33.16 8.67
C LEU A 444 2.87 -33.54 7.24
N ARG A 445 2.79 -34.84 6.93
CA ARG A 445 2.39 -35.33 5.60
C ARG A 445 0.92 -35.07 5.26
N GLN A 446 0.05 -34.92 6.27
CA GLN A 446 -1.37 -34.61 6.06
C GLN A 446 -1.58 -33.10 5.83
N THR A 447 -0.95 -32.25 6.65
CA THR A 447 -1.20 -30.79 6.62
C THR A 447 -0.44 -30.07 5.51
N LEU A 448 0.81 -30.45 5.24
CA LEU A 448 1.67 -29.69 4.33
C LEU A 448 1.21 -29.67 2.86
N PRO A 449 0.76 -30.79 2.26
CA PRO A 449 0.24 -30.77 0.89
C PRO A 449 -0.97 -29.84 0.74
N LEU A 450 -1.90 -29.86 1.72
CA LEU A 450 -3.07 -28.99 1.73
C LEU A 450 -2.66 -27.52 1.71
N LEU A 451 -1.78 -27.09 2.62
CA LEU A 451 -1.33 -25.70 2.68
C LEU A 451 -0.54 -25.29 1.43
N ARG A 452 0.31 -26.17 0.91
CA ARG A 452 1.10 -25.88 -0.30
C ARG A 452 0.21 -25.67 -1.51
N ASP A 453 -0.76 -26.54 -1.72
CA ASP A 453 -1.61 -26.50 -2.91
C ASP A 453 -2.54 -25.28 -2.88
N ASN A 454 -3.01 -24.90 -1.69
CA ASN A 454 -3.78 -23.66 -1.46
C ASN A 454 -2.93 -22.39 -1.57
N LEU A 455 -1.65 -22.41 -1.20
CA LEU A 455 -0.73 -21.28 -1.32
C LEU A 455 0.13 -21.35 -2.60
N SER A 456 -0.36 -22.03 -3.63
CA SER A 456 0.40 -22.30 -4.85
C SER A 456 0.71 -21.06 -5.69
N THR A 457 -0.16 -20.04 -5.63
CA THR A 457 0.03 -18.70 -6.22
C THR A 457 1.02 -17.87 -5.40
N SER A 458 0.92 -17.88 -4.07
CA SER A 458 1.80 -17.10 -3.17
C SER A 458 2.84 -17.97 -2.44
N ARG A 459 3.68 -18.68 -3.21
CA ARG A 459 4.69 -19.65 -2.69
C ARG A 459 5.68 -19.07 -1.67
N LYS A 460 5.94 -17.76 -1.75
CA LYS A 460 6.79 -17.02 -0.80
C LYS A 460 6.32 -17.21 0.64
N TYR A 461 5.00 -17.26 0.87
CA TYR A 461 4.43 -17.45 2.20
C TYR A 461 4.43 -18.89 2.68
N PHE A 462 4.28 -19.88 1.79
CA PHE A 462 4.48 -21.28 2.18
C PHE A 462 5.91 -21.52 2.69
N THR A 463 6.90 -20.92 2.02
CA THR A 463 8.30 -20.97 2.47
C THR A 463 8.49 -20.30 3.83
N LYS A 464 7.88 -19.12 4.02
CA LYS A 464 7.90 -18.38 5.30
C LYS A 464 7.23 -19.17 6.43
N PHE A 465 6.12 -19.83 6.15
CA PHE A 465 5.44 -20.76 7.06
C PHE A 465 6.38 -21.89 7.49
N CYS A 466 7.02 -22.59 6.54
CA CYS A 466 7.96 -23.68 6.85
C CYS A 466 9.09 -23.19 7.77
N MET A 467 9.66 -22.02 7.45
CA MET A 467 10.74 -21.41 8.23
C MET A 467 10.30 -21.04 9.65
N ASN A 468 9.13 -20.40 9.80
CA ASN A 468 8.59 -20.03 11.09
C ASN A 468 8.25 -21.28 11.93
N PHE A 469 7.69 -22.32 11.31
CA PHE A 469 7.44 -23.60 11.95
C PHE A 469 8.75 -24.23 12.47
N ALA A 470 9.79 -24.35 11.64
CA ALA A 470 11.06 -24.92 12.07
C ALA A 470 11.72 -24.13 13.21
N ASN A 471 11.69 -22.79 13.13
CA ASN A 471 12.23 -21.92 14.18
C ASN A 471 11.54 -22.07 15.53
N SER A 472 10.24 -22.39 15.55
CA SER A 472 9.46 -22.54 16.78
C SER A 472 9.41 -23.99 17.27
N PHE A 473 9.30 -24.95 16.34
CA PHE A 473 9.21 -26.38 16.63
C PHE A 473 10.53 -26.97 17.15
N ILE A 474 11.69 -26.61 16.58
CA ILE A 474 12.98 -27.20 16.99
C ILE A 474 13.31 -26.87 18.47
N PRO A 475 13.19 -25.61 18.95
CA PRO A 475 13.34 -25.32 20.37
C PRO A 475 12.36 -26.07 21.26
N LYS A 476 11.09 -26.25 20.83
CA LYS A 476 10.09 -27.05 21.56
C LYS A 476 10.47 -28.53 21.65
N LEU A 477 10.99 -29.10 20.56
CA LEU A 477 11.52 -30.47 20.55
C LEU A 477 12.67 -30.61 21.54
N ILE A 478 13.67 -29.72 21.51
CA ILE A 478 14.78 -29.70 22.47
C ILE A 478 14.27 -29.58 23.91
N GLY A 479 13.30 -28.70 24.15
CA GLY A 479 12.65 -28.57 25.45
C GLY A 479 12.01 -29.86 25.96
N HIS A 480 11.41 -30.66 25.07
CA HIS A 480 10.86 -31.98 25.42
C HIS A 480 11.94 -33.06 25.57
N LEU A 481 13.04 -32.99 24.82
CA LEU A 481 14.20 -33.87 25.03
C LEU A 481 14.74 -33.71 26.46
N PHE A 482 14.89 -32.48 26.96
CA PHE A 482 15.31 -32.24 28.35
C PHE A 482 14.35 -32.80 29.42
N LYS A 483 13.10 -33.07 29.07
CA LYS A 483 12.11 -33.69 29.98
C LYS A 483 12.19 -35.22 29.98
N CYS A 484 12.86 -35.82 28.99
CA CYS A 484 13.11 -37.25 28.95
C CYS A 484 14.22 -37.55 29.96
N LYS A 485 13.86 -37.90 31.20
CA LYS A 485 14.82 -38.23 32.26
C LYS A 485 14.24 -39.28 33.23
N PRO A 486 15.04 -40.26 33.69
CA PRO A 486 16.42 -40.56 33.28
C PRO A 486 16.51 -41.32 31.93
N VAL A 487 17.66 -41.22 31.26
CA VAL A 487 17.94 -41.83 29.94
C VAL A 487 19.19 -42.73 30.05
N SER A 488 19.07 -44.00 29.66
CA SER A 488 20.22 -44.91 29.57
C SER A 488 21.05 -44.65 28.30
N PRO A 489 22.30 -45.15 28.19
CA PRO A 489 23.07 -45.01 26.95
C PRO A 489 22.34 -45.56 25.71
N ILE A 490 21.65 -46.70 25.86
CA ILE A 490 20.87 -47.34 24.78
C ILE A 490 19.64 -46.49 24.44
N GLY A 491 18.94 -45.95 25.44
CA GLY A 491 17.82 -45.03 25.22
C GLY A 491 18.26 -43.71 24.56
N ALA A 492 19.45 -43.21 24.89
CA ALA A 492 20.04 -42.03 24.26
C ALA A 492 20.40 -42.29 22.79
N GLU A 493 20.88 -43.50 22.47
CA GLU A 493 21.13 -43.93 21.09
C GLU A 493 19.84 -43.97 20.27
N GLN A 494 18.76 -44.53 20.81
CA GLN A 494 17.43 -44.52 20.16
C GLN A 494 16.92 -43.09 19.93
N LEU A 495 16.97 -42.22 20.94
CA LEU A 495 16.58 -40.81 20.82
C LEU A 495 17.41 -40.08 19.77
N LEU A 496 18.69 -40.43 19.62
CA LEU A 496 19.58 -39.84 18.62
C LEU A 496 19.15 -40.23 17.20
N LEU A 497 18.79 -41.50 16.98
CA LEU A 497 18.23 -41.96 15.70
C LEU A 497 16.91 -41.26 15.39
N ASP A 498 16.00 -41.18 16.36
CA ASP A 498 14.72 -40.49 16.22
C ASP A 498 14.91 -38.99 15.88
N THR A 499 15.86 -38.33 16.53
CA THR A 499 16.23 -36.94 16.27
C THR A 499 16.80 -36.75 14.86
N HIS A 500 17.64 -37.68 14.41
CA HIS A 500 18.18 -37.67 13.05
C HIS A 500 17.06 -37.87 12.00
N MET A 501 16.10 -38.76 12.26
CA MET A 501 14.94 -38.94 11.38
C MET A 501 14.09 -37.67 11.29
N LEU A 502 13.79 -37.02 12.42
CA LEU A 502 13.09 -35.74 12.43
C LEU A 502 13.88 -34.65 11.68
N LYS A 503 15.21 -34.65 11.78
CA LYS A 503 16.07 -33.73 11.02
C LYS A 503 15.93 -33.95 9.52
N THR A 504 15.94 -35.19 9.04
CA THR A 504 15.74 -35.48 7.62
C THR A 504 14.36 -35.03 7.13
N ILE A 505 13.31 -35.27 7.92
CA ILE A 505 11.94 -34.86 7.56
C ILE A 505 11.80 -33.34 7.54
N LEU A 506 12.40 -32.64 8.53
CA LEU A 506 12.40 -31.18 8.58
C LEU A 506 13.18 -30.58 7.41
N LEU A 507 14.29 -31.18 6.98
CA LEU A 507 15.02 -30.72 5.79
C LEU A 507 14.16 -30.84 4.52
N ASP A 508 13.39 -31.92 4.38
CA ASP A 508 12.52 -32.15 3.23
C ASP A 508 11.16 -31.45 3.33
N LEU A 509 10.89 -30.74 4.42
CA LEU A 509 9.58 -30.15 4.74
C LEU A 509 9.03 -29.21 3.66
N PRO A 510 9.82 -28.28 3.07
CA PRO A 510 9.34 -27.42 1.98
C PRO A 510 8.99 -28.18 0.68
N SER A 511 9.55 -29.38 0.52
CA SER A 511 9.31 -30.27 -0.63
C SER A 511 8.37 -31.43 -0.33
N LEU A 512 7.87 -31.56 0.91
CA LEU A 512 7.16 -32.75 1.36
C LEU A 512 5.85 -32.93 0.59
N GLY A 513 5.73 -34.06 -0.12
CA GLY A 513 4.57 -34.38 -0.96
C GLY A 513 4.51 -33.63 -2.29
N SER A 514 5.59 -32.98 -2.72
CA SER A 514 5.65 -32.25 -4.01
C SER A 514 5.98 -33.21 -5.15
N VAL A 515 5.31 -33.06 -6.29
CA VAL A 515 5.64 -33.82 -7.52
C VAL A 515 6.98 -33.35 -8.12
N SER A 516 7.40 -32.10 -7.86
CA SER A 516 8.70 -31.55 -8.23
C SER A 516 9.59 -31.41 -7.00
N MET A 517 10.68 -32.19 -6.95
CA MET A 517 11.69 -32.15 -5.89
C MET A 517 12.55 -30.89 -6.01
N ARG A 518 12.04 -29.76 -5.52
CA ARG A 518 12.82 -28.52 -5.43
C ARG A 518 13.65 -28.51 -4.16
N LYS A 519 14.90 -28.06 -4.27
CA LYS A 519 15.80 -27.94 -3.12
C LYS A 519 15.27 -26.84 -2.17
N PRO A 520 15.23 -27.09 -0.85
CA PRO A 520 14.88 -26.09 0.15
C PRO A 520 15.78 -24.85 0.08
N PRO A 521 15.27 -23.65 0.44
CA PRO A 521 16.11 -22.45 0.51
C PRO A 521 17.34 -22.64 1.43
N PRO A 522 18.51 -22.09 1.07
CA PRO A 522 19.72 -22.24 1.87
C PRO A 522 19.57 -21.73 3.31
N MET A 523 18.85 -20.61 3.49
CA MET A 523 18.59 -20.04 4.81
C MET A 523 17.73 -20.98 5.69
N TYR A 524 16.73 -21.64 5.10
CA TYR A 524 15.92 -22.64 5.79
C TYR A 524 16.76 -23.83 6.23
N THR A 525 17.55 -24.38 5.29
CA THR A 525 18.45 -25.51 5.54
C THR A 525 19.40 -25.20 6.70
N LYS A 526 19.98 -23.99 6.74
CA LYS A 526 20.89 -23.57 7.81
C LYS A 526 20.23 -23.56 9.19
N ILE A 527 18.98 -23.12 9.28
CA ILE A 527 18.20 -23.11 10.53
C ILE A 527 17.99 -24.54 11.04
N VAL A 528 17.50 -25.42 10.17
CA VAL A 528 17.22 -26.83 10.54
C VAL A 528 18.50 -27.55 10.93
N VAL A 529 19.58 -27.41 10.14
CA VAL A 529 20.87 -28.03 10.45
C VAL A 529 21.42 -27.51 11.77
N LYS A 530 21.46 -26.19 12.00
CA LYS A 530 22.00 -25.64 13.26
C LYS A 530 21.20 -26.15 14.47
N GLY A 531 19.88 -26.06 14.42
CA GLY A 531 19.01 -26.42 15.54
C GLY A 531 19.02 -27.93 15.83
N MET A 532 18.88 -28.77 14.80
CA MET A 532 18.86 -30.22 14.98
C MET A 532 20.24 -30.78 15.32
N THR A 533 21.33 -30.20 14.81
CA THR A 533 22.69 -30.60 15.23
C THR A 533 22.91 -30.33 16.72
N LYS A 534 22.37 -29.22 17.26
CA LYS A 534 22.39 -28.98 18.72
C LYS A 534 21.67 -30.11 19.48
N ALA A 535 20.49 -30.51 19.02
CA ALA A 535 19.73 -31.63 19.62
C ALA A 535 20.53 -32.96 19.56
N GLU A 536 21.16 -33.27 18.43
CA GLU A 536 22.03 -34.45 18.28
C GLU A 536 23.24 -34.39 19.23
N MET A 537 23.89 -33.23 19.36
CA MET A 537 25.05 -33.07 20.25
C MET A 537 24.66 -33.24 21.73
N ILE A 538 23.49 -32.75 22.14
CA ILE A 538 22.94 -32.97 23.50
C ILE A 538 22.87 -34.47 23.79
N LEU A 539 22.25 -35.25 22.89
CA LEU A 539 22.09 -36.69 23.08
C LEU A 539 23.43 -37.45 23.05
N LYS A 540 24.38 -37.02 22.20
CA LYS A 540 25.75 -37.58 22.20
C LYS A 540 26.47 -37.37 23.53
N VAL A 541 26.27 -36.23 24.19
CA VAL A 541 26.84 -36.01 25.53
C VAL A 541 26.13 -36.86 26.58
N VAL A 542 24.80 -36.99 26.53
CA VAL A 542 24.06 -37.88 27.44
C VAL A 542 24.56 -39.33 27.31
N MET A 543 24.92 -39.78 26.10
CA MET A 543 25.46 -41.12 25.85
C MET A 543 26.93 -41.29 26.31
N ALA A 544 27.70 -40.21 26.41
CA ALA A 544 29.13 -40.29 26.71
C ALA A 544 29.43 -40.87 28.12
N PRO A 545 30.55 -41.60 28.30
CA PRO A 545 31.00 -42.05 29.62
C PRO A 545 31.27 -40.86 30.55
N HIS A 546 30.99 -41.01 31.84
CA HIS A 546 31.05 -39.91 32.83
C HIS A 546 31.89 -40.24 34.07
N GLU A 547 32.63 -41.36 34.05
CA GLU A 547 33.48 -41.80 35.15
C GLU A 547 34.56 -40.76 35.51
N ASN A 548 35.09 -40.06 34.49
CA ASN A 548 36.02 -38.95 34.67
C ASN A 548 35.32 -37.61 34.41
N ALA A 549 34.97 -36.92 35.50
CA ALA A 549 34.24 -35.65 35.49
C ALA A 549 34.92 -34.53 34.68
N GLU A 550 36.25 -34.42 34.72
CA GLU A 550 36.98 -33.38 33.97
C GLU A 550 36.88 -33.61 32.46
N SER A 551 37.14 -34.85 32.02
CA SER A 551 37.06 -35.21 30.60
C SER A 551 35.64 -35.06 30.04
N PHE A 552 34.63 -35.33 30.86
CA PHE A 552 33.23 -35.19 30.48
C PHE A 552 32.85 -33.72 30.27
N VAL A 553 33.24 -32.84 31.20
CA VAL A 553 33.01 -31.38 31.09
C VAL A 553 33.71 -30.81 29.86
N ASP A 554 34.96 -31.22 29.58
CA ASP A 554 35.69 -30.79 28.38
C ASP A 554 35.01 -31.21 27.09
N ASN A 555 34.55 -32.47 27.03
CA ASN A 555 33.83 -32.98 25.87
C ASN A 555 32.50 -32.24 25.66
N TYR A 556 31.77 -31.94 26.74
CA TYR A 556 30.56 -31.11 26.69
C TYR A 556 30.85 -29.71 26.15
N MET A 557 31.85 -29.01 26.69
CA MET A 557 32.21 -27.66 26.23
C MET A 557 32.66 -27.63 24.77
N LYS A 558 33.28 -28.70 24.29
CA LYS A 558 33.68 -28.84 22.88
C LYS A 558 32.49 -29.06 21.95
N LEU A 559 31.52 -29.89 22.35
CA LEU A 559 30.36 -30.24 21.53
C LEU A 559 29.25 -29.17 21.59
N LEU A 560 29.15 -28.43 22.70
CA LEU A 560 28.13 -27.42 22.97
C LEU A 560 28.76 -26.12 23.53
N PRO A 561 29.56 -25.39 22.74
CA PRO A 561 30.29 -24.22 23.21
C PRO A 561 29.39 -23.01 23.51
N GLU A 562 28.20 -22.93 22.91
CA GLU A 562 27.23 -21.84 23.12
C GLU A 562 26.28 -22.10 24.32
N SER A 563 26.51 -23.16 25.13
CA SER A 563 25.57 -23.61 26.16
C SER A 563 25.85 -23.00 27.53
N ASP A 564 24.79 -22.72 28.30
CA ASP A 564 24.87 -22.13 29.63
C ASP A 564 24.82 -23.18 30.76
N ILE A 565 25.03 -22.74 32.00
CA ILE A 565 25.03 -23.63 33.17
C ILE A 565 23.67 -24.32 33.39
N THR A 566 22.57 -23.70 32.97
CA THR A 566 21.22 -24.26 33.13
C THR A 566 20.96 -25.37 32.11
N GLU A 567 21.42 -25.20 30.87
CA GLU A 567 21.41 -26.25 29.85
C GLU A 567 22.32 -27.40 30.25
N PHE A 568 23.51 -27.12 30.80
CA PHE A 568 24.42 -28.16 31.30
C PHE A 568 23.77 -28.99 32.42
N GLN A 569 23.14 -28.33 33.40
CA GLN A 569 22.40 -29.02 34.46
C GLN A 569 21.26 -29.90 33.91
N LYS A 570 20.52 -29.42 32.90
CA LYS A 570 19.47 -30.24 32.24
C LYS A 570 20.05 -31.49 31.58
N VAL A 571 21.23 -31.41 30.96
CA VAL A 571 21.92 -32.57 30.36
C VAL A 571 22.37 -33.58 31.41
N LEU A 572 22.90 -33.12 32.55
CA LEU A 572 23.27 -34.00 33.65
C LEU A 572 22.03 -34.68 34.28
N ASP A 573 20.93 -33.94 34.41
CA ASP A 573 19.63 -34.44 34.85
C ASP A 573 19.08 -35.53 33.93
N MET A 574 19.17 -35.33 32.60
CA MET A 574 18.77 -36.34 31.61
C MET A 574 19.55 -37.65 31.80
N LYS A 575 20.84 -37.54 32.10
CA LYS A 575 21.72 -38.70 32.33
C LYS A 575 21.42 -39.42 33.65
N GLY A 576 20.73 -38.78 34.60
CA GLY A 576 20.30 -39.41 35.85
C GLY A 576 21.42 -39.56 36.90
N LEU A 577 22.40 -38.65 36.92
CA LEU A 577 23.52 -38.69 37.86
C LEU A 577 23.11 -38.46 39.32
N LYS A 578 23.91 -38.94 40.28
CA LYS A 578 23.66 -38.71 41.71
C LYS A 578 23.95 -37.25 42.07
N LYS A 579 23.28 -36.74 43.11
CA LYS A 579 23.42 -35.34 43.57
C LYS A 579 24.88 -34.92 43.82
N ASN A 580 25.71 -35.82 44.35
CA ASN A 580 27.13 -35.53 44.61
C ASN A 580 27.92 -35.37 43.30
N GLU A 581 27.66 -36.21 42.30
CA GLU A 581 28.32 -36.17 40.98
C GLU A 581 27.88 -34.92 40.19
N LEU A 582 26.59 -34.57 40.28
CA LEU A 582 26.02 -33.33 39.74
C LEU A 582 26.74 -32.09 40.27
N SER A 583 26.97 -32.00 41.58
CA SER A 583 27.66 -30.85 42.19
C SER A 583 29.10 -30.73 41.67
N VAL A 584 29.85 -31.84 41.68
CA VAL A 584 31.25 -31.87 41.23
C VAL A 584 31.37 -31.44 39.77
N MET A 585 30.55 -31.99 38.87
CA MET A 585 30.58 -31.62 37.45
C MET A 585 30.15 -30.18 37.20
N THR A 586 29.16 -29.68 37.95
CA THR A 586 28.70 -28.29 37.85
C THR A 586 29.79 -27.31 38.30
N ASP A 587 30.53 -27.63 39.36
CA ASP A 587 31.62 -26.79 39.86
C ASP A 587 32.82 -26.76 38.89
N ILE A 588 33.16 -27.90 38.28
CA ILE A 588 34.18 -27.98 37.22
C ILE A 588 33.75 -27.17 35.99
N PHE A 589 32.48 -27.23 35.59
CA PHE A 589 31.99 -26.43 34.47
C PHE A 589 32.04 -24.93 34.79
N ARG A 590 31.66 -24.52 36.01
CA ARG A 590 31.74 -23.13 36.46
C ARG A 590 33.17 -22.59 36.48
N SER A 591 34.16 -23.41 36.90
CA SER A 591 35.56 -22.99 36.93
C SER A 591 36.19 -22.87 35.54
N ARG A 592 35.63 -23.56 34.53
CA ARG A 592 36.10 -23.51 33.13
C ARG A 592 35.35 -22.49 32.26
N GLN A 593 34.21 -21.97 32.71
CA GLN A 593 33.56 -20.85 32.03
C GLN A 593 34.40 -19.56 32.16
N PRO A 594 34.52 -18.74 31.10
CA PRO A 594 35.19 -17.45 31.20
C PRO A 594 34.46 -16.57 32.22
N ALA A 595 35.19 -16.05 33.22
CA ALA A 595 34.65 -15.17 34.24
C ALA A 595 33.98 -13.95 33.59
N VAL A 596 32.64 -13.90 33.64
CA VAL A 596 31.90 -12.65 33.45
C VAL A 596 32.20 -11.79 34.69
N PRO A 597 32.59 -10.51 34.58
CA PRO A 597 32.85 -9.68 35.74
C PRO A 597 31.58 -9.56 36.57
N ALA A 598 31.60 -10.11 37.78
CA ALA A 598 30.51 -9.97 38.74
C ALA A 598 30.48 -8.53 39.24
N THR A 599 29.45 -7.79 38.88
CA THR A 599 29.06 -6.57 39.60
C THR A 599 28.60 -6.96 41.00
N GLY A 600 29.46 -6.66 41.98
CA GLY A 600 29.12 -6.23 43.35
C GLY A 600 28.26 -7.17 44.21
N GLY A 601 28.90 -7.94 45.08
CA GLY A 601 28.26 -8.54 46.25
C GLY A 601 28.04 -7.52 47.36
N HIS A 602 26.81 -7.53 47.90
CA HIS A 602 26.32 -7.09 49.21
C HIS A 602 27.23 -6.25 50.14
N HIS A 603 26.79 -5.02 50.40
CA HIS A 603 26.69 -4.53 51.78
C HIS A 603 25.22 -4.25 52.12
N GLN A 604 24.89 -4.60 53.37
CA GLN A 604 23.60 -4.46 54.04
C GLN A 604 23.07 -3.03 54.00
N GLU A 605 21.75 -2.84 53.98
CA GLU A 605 21.16 -1.72 54.70
C GLU A 605 19.68 -1.96 55.06
N GLN A 606 19.40 -1.69 56.34
CA GLN A 606 18.09 -1.36 56.89
C GLN A 606 17.71 0.06 56.45
N ASP A 607 16.46 0.22 56.03
CA ASP A 607 15.53 1.33 56.26
C ASP A 607 15.94 2.83 56.17
N VAL A 608 14.99 3.58 55.60
CA VAL A 608 14.66 5.03 55.73
C VAL A 608 15.12 6.03 54.63
N SER A 609 14.13 6.36 53.78
CA SER A 609 13.76 7.69 53.23
C SER A 609 14.58 8.44 52.16
N SER A 610 13.77 9.05 51.27
CA SER A 610 13.94 10.30 50.49
C SER A 610 14.47 10.22 49.05
N ALA A 611 13.61 10.62 48.12
CA ALA A 611 13.90 11.06 46.75
C ALA A 611 14.32 12.57 46.76
N PRO A 612 14.67 13.27 45.65
CA PRO A 612 14.60 12.87 44.22
C PRO A 612 15.75 13.39 43.29
N MET A 613 15.61 13.10 41.97
CA MET A 613 16.02 13.87 40.76
C MET A 613 17.27 13.49 39.90
N LEU A 614 16.96 13.23 38.61
CA LEU A 614 17.62 13.63 37.33
C LEU A 614 18.98 13.04 36.90
N SER A 615 19.00 12.20 35.85
CA SER A 615 19.30 12.61 34.44
C SER A 615 19.73 11.46 33.50
N SER A 616 19.17 11.50 32.27
CA SER A 616 19.67 11.06 30.94
C SER A 616 20.15 9.62 30.64
N THR A 617 19.49 9.05 29.62
CA THR A 617 19.74 7.88 28.74
C THR A 617 20.99 8.04 27.82
N PRO A 618 21.28 7.12 26.86
CA PRO A 618 21.48 5.66 26.94
C PRO A 618 22.85 5.19 26.35
N GLU A 619 23.31 4.02 26.79
CA GLU A 619 24.55 3.37 26.35
C GLU A 619 24.49 2.86 24.89
N HIS A 620 25.21 3.50 23.96
CA HIS A 620 25.51 2.90 22.65
C HIS A 620 26.92 3.22 22.08
N GLU A 621 27.82 3.81 22.87
CA GLU A 621 29.17 4.22 22.44
C GLU A 621 30.30 3.23 22.77
N SER A 622 30.09 2.28 23.69
CA SER A 622 31.15 1.39 24.20
C SER A 622 31.67 0.36 23.18
N SER A 623 30.95 0.13 22.08
CA SER A 623 31.31 -0.85 21.04
C SER A 623 32.26 -0.30 19.96
N ARG A 624 32.26 1.02 19.74
CA ARG A 624 33.08 1.65 18.67
C ARG A 624 34.52 1.92 19.11
N ILE A 625 34.73 2.26 20.39
CA ILE A 625 36.04 2.56 20.96
C ILE A 625 36.94 1.30 21.02
N ARG A 626 36.36 0.13 21.34
CA ARG A 626 37.09 -1.16 21.32
C ARG A 626 37.57 -1.61 19.94
N ARG A 627 36.96 -1.11 18.85
CA ARG A 627 37.41 -1.42 17.47
C ARG A 627 38.59 -0.54 17.04
N LEU A 628 38.70 0.67 17.59
CA LEU A 628 39.82 1.59 17.34
C LEU A 628 41.12 1.11 18.00
N GLU A 629 41.07 0.58 19.23
CA GLU A 629 42.25 0.05 19.92
C GLU A 629 42.90 -1.17 19.22
N LYS A 630 42.12 -1.95 18.47
CA LYS A 630 42.65 -3.09 17.70
C LYS A 630 43.33 -2.68 16.39
N LEU A 631 43.01 -1.50 15.85
CA LEU A 631 43.64 -0.96 14.64
C LEU A 631 44.96 -0.24 14.95
N ILE A 632 45.10 0.35 16.14
CA ILE A 632 46.33 1.04 16.57
C ILE A 632 47.45 0.04 16.97
N LYS A 633 47.12 -1.21 17.29
CA LYS A 633 48.12 -2.28 17.56
C LYS A 633 48.62 -3.03 16.31
N ARG A 634 48.25 -2.59 15.10
CA ARG A 634 48.70 -3.19 13.82
C ARG A 634 49.34 -2.19 12.85
N LEU A 635 49.65 -0.99 13.33
CA LEU A 635 50.72 -0.12 12.81
C LEU A 635 51.85 -0.16 13.83
#